data_AF-A0A960CBZ5-F1
#
_entry.id   AF-A0A960CBZ5-F1
#
_cell.length_a   1.000
_cell.length_b   1.000
_cell.length_c   1.000
_cell.angle_alpha   90.00
_cell.angle_beta   90.00
_cell.angle_gamma   90.00
#
_symmetry.space_group_name_H-M   'P 1'
#
loop_
_entity.id
_entity.type
_entity.pdbx_description
1 polymer ?
#
loop_
_entity_poly.entity_id
_entity_poly.type
_entity_poly.pdbx_seq_one_letter_code
_entity_poly.pdbx_strand_id
1 'polypeptide(L)'
;MPATAIAPVITGLADELRALYDEARASMGEADLEHVRTVTAYGQAINARRLELLRTGGPGAASRAAVLEMLYRLLQFSELGHNILHGSYDDLPGSGEYHSDRYDWDFNVDVAQWKVMHHEGHHPYTNIVGKDHDLGYSVLRGQAAQDWFGHHAVQVALLGAVFPFLAQLAPFLVANITREVDGSRFWSRDTLRGPLRIALADTKRRLVTEPLSMGRRFLPAMVANHIGGVAGYAAVLFLVAIEHHAGEMEVFADPGPDETHDEYYRRQIRSTRNFLRSPQLDSVLQRILEEEVPFDDRPDFRIFYGGLDTHIEHHLFPDLPPNRQREVAPRVKEIVTRYGLPYHQTPLGETAALLFKTLTGLSIPVGERESGHPLMLLKRQAGLARRVTSGVRYRRLPDAPYLDKPRWYNVPVRVVATEQLAHGQALTIRLERPRGWDDVCWDPGAFVSLRIEHGDETLIRQYSLVHDSDDSDTMDICVKRVQGGRVSNLFNDALRVGDYLTLLGPPVSTGGLATPEVPARALFVAGGVGITPIISQLRRLARCGGPRDAVLLYFNHDNRILFEHEIAELGELEGITVHVFTGRRPTPDLIAGLVPDAADRETFACAPGGLVEFLRGYLADSGQESDRFHTESFAHPEIVRPADDGSRYVVTFARTRRAIEVDGATTLLEAANRVGIRVPTGCRSGLCRACVTTKLSGQTEGERAATAGERITVCDRLPRSNIVLDL
;
A
#
# COMPACT_ATOMS: atom_id res chain seq x y z
N MET A 1 17.49 22.80 -10.17
CA MET A 1 17.83 22.10 -8.92
C MET A 1 18.75 20.95 -9.31
N PRO A 2 19.81 20.64 -8.55
CA PRO A 2 20.66 19.51 -8.90
C PRO A 2 19.84 18.22 -8.79
N ALA A 3 19.97 17.34 -9.79
CA ALA A 3 19.32 16.04 -9.82
C ALA A 3 19.75 15.23 -8.60
N THR A 4 18.80 14.88 -7.73
CA THR A 4 19.02 13.93 -6.65
C THR A 4 19.26 12.56 -7.27
N ALA A 5 20.51 12.10 -7.22
CA ALA A 5 20.88 10.71 -7.48
C ALA A 5 19.96 9.79 -6.65
N ILE A 6 19.29 8.84 -7.30
CA ILE A 6 18.52 7.81 -6.60
C ILE A 6 19.55 6.92 -5.90
N ALA A 7 19.64 7.06 -4.58
CA ALA A 7 20.45 6.20 -3.76
C ALA A 7 20.00 4.74 -3.96
N PRO A 8 20.93 3.76 -3.98
CA PRO A 8 20.56 2.35 -4.02
C PRO A 8 19.55 2.04 -2.91
N VAL A 9 18.54 1.21 -3.19
CA VAL A 9 17.58 0.76 -2.16
C VAL A 9 18.38 -0.04 -1.13
N ILE A 10 18.75 0.62 -0.04
CA ILE A 10 19.46 0.00 1.08
C ILE A 10 18.54 -1.08 1.65
N THR A 11 18.98 -2.33 1.61
CA THR A 11 18.29 -3.49 2.18
C THR A 11 18.60 -3.63 3.66
N GLY A 12 17.67 -4.13 4.46
CA GLY A 12 17.84 -4.35 5.90
C GLY A 12 17.00 -3.44 6.79
N LEU A 13 16.11 -2.63 6.19
CA LEU A 13 15.22 -1.72 6.92
C LEU A 13 14.35 -2.52 7.89
N ALA A 14 13.77 -3.62 7.43
CA ALA A 14 12.90 -4.46 8.23
C ALA A 14 13.63 -5.09 9.42
N ASP A 15 14.89 -5.49 9.24
CA ASP A 15 15.66 -6.11 10.30
C ASP A 15 16.01 -5.08 11.39
N GLU A 16 16.39 -3.85 11.02
CA GLU A 16 16.66 -2.78 11.98
C GLU A 16 15.40 -2.31 12.72
N LEU A 17 14.28 -2.15 12.02
CA LEU A 17 13.00 -1.80 12.64
C LEU A 17 12.51 -2.92 13.57
N ARG A 18 12.67 -4.19 13.17
CA ARG A 18 12.32 -5.34 14.01
C ARG A 18 13.21 -5.43 15.24
N ALA A 19 14.51 -5.20 15.11
CA ALA A 19 15.42 -5.15 16.25
C ALA A 19 15.03 -4.04 17.25
N LEU A 20 14.65 -2.86 16.74
CA LEU A 20 14.15 -1.76 17.57
C LEU A 20 12.83 -2.13 18.27
N TYR A 21 11.92 -2.78 17.55
CA TYR A 21 10.67 -3.28 18.12
C TYR A 21 10.93 -4.31 19.23
N ASP A 22 11.77 -5.32 18.97
CA ASP A 22 12.08 -6.38 19.93
C ASP A 22 12.73 -5.79 21.20
N GLU A 23 13.63 -4.81 21.05
CA GLU A 23 14.22 -4.07 22.16
C GLU A 23 13.15 -3.31 22.98
N ALA A 24 12.28 -2.55 22.30
CA ALA A 24 11.21 -1.80 22.94
C ALA A 24 10.23 -2.72 23.67
N ARG A 25 9.82 -3.82 23.03
CA ARG A 25 8.93 -4.84 23.59
C ARG A 25 9.55 -5.52 24.81
N ALA A 26 10.83 -5.88 24.75
CA ALA A 26 11.55 -6.47 25.88
C ALA A 26 11.70 -5.51 27.08
N SER A 27 11.68 -4.19 26.84
CA SER A 27 11.74 -3.18 27.89
C SER A 27 10.40 -2.93 28.60
N MET A 28 9.30 -3.50 28.08
CA MET A 28 7.97 -3.31 28.65
C MET A 28 7.79 -4.12 29.93
N GLY A 29 7.04 -3.57 30.88
CA GLY A 29 6.81 -4.22 32.16
C GLY A 29 5.77 -3.53 33.02
N GLU A 30 5.91 -3.66 34.35
CA GLU A 30 4.92 -3.16 35.30
C GLU A 30 4.71 -1.64 35.22
N ALA A 31 5.74 -0.86 34.85
CA ALA A 31 5.60 0.58 34.68
C ALA A 31 4.62 0.97 33.56
N ASP A 32 4.55 0.18 32.48
CA ASP A 32 3.58 0.40 31.39
C ASP A 32 2.15 0.08 31.83
N LEU A 33 2.00 -0.95 32.69
CA LEU A 33 0.71 -1.28 33.30
C LEU A 33 0.29 -0.23 34.35
N GLU A 34 1.21 0.29 35.14
CA GLU A 34 0.96 1.39 36.06
C GLU A 34 0.51 2.64 35.30
N HIS A 35 1.18 2.97 34.19
CA HIS A 35 0.80 4.08 33.33
C HIS A 35 -0.64 3.97 32.84
N VAL A 36 -1.04 2.85 32.22
CA VAL A 36 -2.41 2.69 31.69
C VAL A 36 -3.47 2.68 32.80
N ARG A 37 -3.13 2.18 33.98
CA ARG A 37 -4.00 2.27 35.17
C ARG A 37 -4.17 3.71 35.63
N THR A 38 -3.10 4.51 35.67
CA THR A 38 -3.15 5.95 35.99
C THR A 38 -3.97 6.71 34.97
N VAL A 39 -3.78 6.45 33.67
CA VAL A 39 -4.59 7.05 32.59
C VAL A 39 -6.06 6.69 32.74
N THR A 40 -6.38 5.42 33.05
CA THR A 40 -7.75 4.96 33.29
C THR A 40 -8.37 5.68 34.49
N ALA A 41 -7.65 5.78 35.61
CA ALA A 41 -8.10 6.50 36.79
C ALA A 41 -8.33 8.00 36.51
N TYR A 42 -7.45 8.62 35.71
CA TYR A 42 -7.59 10.01 35.30
C TYR A 42 -8.82 10.22 34.41
N GLY A 43 -9.07 9.32 33.46
CA GLY A 43 -10.28 9.31 32.65
C GLY A 43 -11.55 9.20 33.50
N GLN A 44 -11.56 8.33 34.50
CA GLN A 44 -12.67 8.22 35.45
C GLN A 44 -12.86 9.49 36.28
N ALA A 45 -11.78 10.15 36.69
CA ALA A 45 -11.84 11.43 37.39
C ALA A 45 -12.45 12.55 36.51
N ILE A 46 -12.06 12.63 35.23
CA ILE A 46 -12.67 13.55 34.25
C ILE A 46 -14.17 13.30 34.13
N ASN A 47 -14.57 12.03 34.00
CA ASN A 47 -15.98 11.63 33.88
C ASN A 47 -16.80 11.92 35.15
N ALA A 48 -16.24 11.65 36.33
CA ALA A 48 -16.87 12.00 37.60
C ALA A 48 -17.06 13.52 37.73
N ARG A 49 -16.01 14.29 37.37
CA ARG A 49 -16.05 15.75 37.48
C ARG A 49 -17.05 16.38 36.53
N ARG A 50 -17.16 15.93 35.26
CA ARG A 50 -18.18 16.47 34.35
C ARG A 50 -19.60 16.27 34.90
N LEU A 51 -19.87 15.11 35.51
CA LEU A 51 -21.18 14.79 36.08
C LEU A 51 -21.47 15.65 37.32
N GLU A 52 -20.46 15.90 38.14
CA GLU A 52 -20.54 16.80 39.27
C GLU A 52 -20.86 18.24 38.83
N LEU A 53 -20.14 18.77 37.84
CA LEU A 53 -20.37 20.11 37.28
C LEU A 53 -21.82 20.28 36.78
N LEU A 54 -22.36 19.27 36.11
CA LEU A 54 -23.76 19.28 35.66
C LEU A 54 -24.75 19.28 36.82
N ARG A 55 -24.42 18.61 37.93
CA ARG A 55 -25.28 18.53 39.11
C ARG A 55 -25.26 19.80 39.95
N THR A 56 -24.08 20.34 40.26
CA THR A 56 -23.89 21.35 41.30
C THR A 56 -23.17 22.62 40.84
N GLY A 57 -22.55 22.65 39.66
CA GLY A 57 -21.69 23.76 39.21
C GLY A 57 -22.40 25.12 39.01
N GLY A 58 -21.64 26.21 39.03
CA GLY A 58 -22.17 27.58 38.84
C GLY A 58 -22.40 27.98 37.37
N PRO A 59 -22.49 29.29 37.07
CA PRO A 59 -22.50 29.78 35.69
C PRO A 59 -21.32 29.24 34.88
N GLY A 60 -21.58 28.77 33.65
CA GLY A 60 -20.55 28.19 32.77
C GLY A 60 -20.23 26.70 33.03
N ALA A 61 -20.75 26.09 34.10
CA ALA A 61 -20.48 24.69 34.41
C ALA A 61 -20.91 23.71 33.30
N ALA A 62 -22.02 23.99 32.60
CA ALA A 62 -22.45 23.18 31.47
C ALA A 62 -21.44 23.19 30.32
N SER A 63 -20.84 24.35 30.01
CA SER A 63 -19.82 24.48 28.97
C SER A 63 -18.53 23.74 29.34
N ARG A 64 -18.09 23.86 30.61
CA ARG A 64 -16.93 23.12 31.11
C ARG A 64 -17.16 21.61 31.12
N ALA A 65 -18.36 21.17 31.54
CA ALA A 65 -18.75 19.77 31.47
C ALA A 65 -18.78 19.24 30.03
N ALA A 66 -19.18 20.05 29.05
CA ALA A 66 -19.11 19.67 27.63
C ALA A 66 -17.67 19.47 27.16
N VAL A 67 -16.73 20.34 27.57
CA VAL A 67 -15.28 20.17 27.27
C VAL A 67 -14.74 18.89 27.93
N LEU A 68 -15.10 18.62 29.19
CA LEU A 68 -14.68 17.39 29.87
C LEU A 68 -15.31 16.13 29.24
N GLU A 69 -16.55 16.17 28.76
CA GLU A 69 -17.14 15.08 27.98
C GLU A 69 -16.39 14.85 26.67
N MET A 70 -16.05 15.91 25.95
CA MET A 70 -15.23 15.83 24.73
C MET A 70 -13.89 15.14 25.02
N LEU A 71 -13.17 15.59 26.04
CA LEU A 71 -11.86 15.04 26.43
C LEU A 71 -11.98 13.59 26.93
N TYR A 72 -13.03 13.27 27.70
CA TYR A 72 -13.29 11.91 28.14
C TYR A 72 -13.49 10.96 26.95
N ARG A 73 -14.36 11.34 26.00
CA ARG A 73 -14.63 10.55 24.79
C ARG A 73 -13.39 10.36 23.94
N LEU A 74 -12.62 11.44 23.76
CA LEU A 74 -11.37 11.40 23.03
C LEU A 74 -10.41 10.40 23.69
N LEU A 75 -10.18 10.49 25.00
CA LEU A 75 -9.29 9.61 25.75
C LEU A 75 -9.74 8.13 25.70
N GLN A 76 -11.04 7.86 25.84
CA GLN A 76 -11.58 6.49 25.77
C GLN A 76 -11.30 5.83 24.42
N PHE A 77 -11.29 6.61 23.34
CA PHE A 77 -10.94 6.12 22.02
C PHE A 77 -9.43 6.09 21.81
N SER A 78 -8.77 7.25 21.84
CA SER A 78 -7.42 7.41 21.29
C SER A 78 -6.35 6.70 22.10
N GLU A 79 -6.34 6.83 23.42
CA GLU A 79 -5.28 6.23 24.26
C GLU A 79 -5.68 4.88 24.81
N LEU A 80 -6.91 4.76 25.31
CA LEU A 80 -7.34 3.54 25.96
C LEU A 80 -7.74 2.48 24.94
N GLY A 81 -8.93 2.57 24.34
CA GLY A 81 -9.41 1.44 23.57
C GLY A 81 -8.67 1.20 22.25
N HIS A 82 -8.25 2.24 21.52
CA HIS A 82 -7.46 2.05 20.28
C HIS A 82 -6.20 1.21 20.56
N ASN A 83 -5.36 1.61 21.53
CA ASN A 83 -4.11 0.91 21.83
C ASN A 83 -4.31 -0.41 22.58
N ILE A 84 -5.18 -0.45 23.60
CA ILE A 84 -5.43 -1.70 24.33
C ILE A 84 -5.97 -2.77 23.38
N LEU A 85 -6.87 -2.40 22.46
CA LEU A 85 -7.43 -3.35 21.51
C LEU A 85 -6.44 -3.81 20.44
N HIS A 86 -5.41 -3.00 20.12
CA HIS A 86 -4.24 -3.43 19.34
C HIS A 86 -3.35 -4.46 20.04
N GLY A 87 -3.60 -4.74 21.33
CA GLY A 87 -2.87 -5.75 22.09
C GLY A 87 -1.64 -5.22 22.81
N SER A 88 -1.55 -3.90 23.04
CA SER A 88 -0.32 -3.30 23.59
C SER A 88 0.21 -3.96 24.86
N TYR A 89 -0.69 -4.49 25.69
CA TYR A 89 -0.36 -5.07 26.99
C TYR A 89 -0.53 -6.59 27.04
N ASP A 90 -0.88 -7.27 25.94
CA ASP A 90 -1.35 -8.66 25.96
C ASP A 90 -0.30 -9.64 26.52
N ASP A 91 0.98 -9.44 26.17
CA ASP A 91 2.08 -10.31 26.62
C ASP A 91 2.54 -10.04 28.08
N LEU A 92 2.01 -9.00 28.73
CA LEU A 92 2.37 -8.69 30.11
C LEU A 92 1.59 -9.58 31.09
N PRO A 93 2.24 -10.35 31.99
CA PRO A 93 1.57 -11.26 32.91
C PRO A 93 0.50 -10.61 33.81
N GLY A 94 0.60 -9.30 34.05
CA GLY A 94 -0.31 -8.50 34.87
C GLY A 94 -1.37 -7.70 34.09
N SER A 95 -1.54 -7.96 32.79
CA SER A 95 -2.40 -7.15 31.91
C SER A 95 -3.87 -7.11 32.32
N GLY A 96 -4.40 -8.19 32.91
CA GLY A 96 -5.73 -8.19 33.52
C GLY A 96 -6.83 -7.73 32.55
N GLU A 97 -7.57 -6.67 32.90
CA GLU A 97 -8.60 -6.08 32.03
C GLU A 97 -8.04 -5.39 30.79
N TYR A 98 -6.77 -4.95 30.81
CA TYR A 98 -6.08 -4.28 29.69
C TYR A 98 -5.58 -5.24 28.61
N HIS A 99 -6.06 -6.48 28.61
CA HIS A 99 -5.82 -7.43 27.52
C HIS A 99 -6.87 -7.23 26.43
N SER A 100 -6.46 -7.19 25.18
CA SER A 100 -7.29 -6.80 24.02
C SER A 100 -8.58 -7.63 23.86
N ASP A 101 -8.56 -8.92 24.23
CA ASP A 101 -9.75 -9.79 24.21
C ASP A 101 -10.72 -9.58 25.38
N ARG A 102 -10.27 -8.94 26.46
CA ARG A 102 -11.05 -8.75 27.69
C ARG A 102 -11.48 -7.30 27.90
N TYR A 103 -10.84 -6.36 27.21
CA TYR A 103 -11.09 -4.95 27.40
C TYR A 103 -12.48 -4.53 26.89
N ASP A 104 -13.24 -3.87 27.74
CA ASP A 104 -14.54 -3.29 27.44
C ASP A 104 -14.43 -1.76 27.49
N TRP A 105 -14.24 -1.12 26.33
CA TRP A 105 -14.03 0.32 26.25
C TRP A 105 -15.35 1.11 26.46
N ASP A 106 -15.32 2.26 27.15
CA ASP A 106 -16.48 3.16 27.22
C ASP A 106 -16.56 4.04 25.95
N PHE A 107 -16.67 3.38 24.80
CA PHE A 107 -16.81 4.01 23.50
C PHE A 107 -17.97 3.44 22.68
N ASN A 108 -18.50 4.33 21.85
CA ASN A 108 -19.55 4.20 20.86
C ASN A 108 -19.73 2.99 19.94
N VAL A 109 -18.81 2.05 19.96
CA VAL A 109 -18.49 1.20 18.81
C VAL A 109 -18.29 -0.23 19.28
N ASP A 110 -18.70 -1.18 18.46
CA ASP A 110 -18.46 -2.59 18.73
C ASP A 110 -16.97 -2.92 18.57
N VAL A 111 -16.38 -3.51 19.61
CA VAL A 111 -14.95 -3.86 19.66
C VAL A 111 -14.57 -4.81 18.54
N ALA A 112 -15.39 -5.84 18.26
CA ALA A 112 -15.07 -6.83 17.24
C ALA A 112 -15.14 -6.20 15.85
N GLN A 113 -16.15 -5.37 15.59
CA GLN A 113 -16.26 -4.64 14.33
C GLN A 113 -15.09 -3.69 14.11
N TRP A 114 -14.69 -2.97 15.16
CA TRP A 114 -13.53 -2.09 15.10
C TRP A 114 -12.24 -2.87 14.82
N LYS A 115 -12.00 -4.01 15.48
CA LYS A 115 -10.83 -4.86 15.21
C LYS A 115 -10.80 -5.33 13.75
N VAL A 116 -11.91 -5.82 13.19
CA VAL A 116 -11.97 -6.24 11.78
C VAL A 116 -11.74 -5.03 10.85
N MET A 117 -12.46 -3.94 11.07
CA MET A 117 -12.33 -2.72 10.28
C MET A 117 -10.88 -2.21 10.26
N HIS A 118 -10.23 -2.17 11.41
CA HIS A 118 -8.96 -1.50 11.59
C HIS A 118 -7.75 -2.44 11.47
N HIS A 119 -7.74 -3.59 12.15
CA HIS A 119 -6.62 -4.53 12.10
C HIS A 119 -6.57 -5.33 10.81
N GLU A 120 -7.72 -5.64 10.20
CA GLU A 120 -7.75 -6.38 8.93
C GLU A 120 -7.90 -5.43 7.74
N GLY A 121 -8.74 -4.40 7.87
CA GLY A 121 -9.06 -3.49 6.76
C GLY A 121 -8.07 -2.35 6.54
N HIS A 122 -7.34 -1.91 7.57
CA HIS A 122 -6.52 -0.69 7.49
C HIS A 122 -5.03 -0.96 7.71
N HIS A 123 -4.58 -1.45 8.88
CA HIS A 123 -3.14 -1.62 9.19
C HIS A 123 -2.32 -2.39 8.14
N PRO A 124 -2.78 -3.56 7.64
CA PRO A 124 -2.03 -4.29 6.61
C PRO A 124 -2.04 -3.55 5.27
N TYR A 125 -3.06 -2.71 5.07
CA TYR A 125 -3.41 -2.13 3.79
C TYR A 125 -3.32 -0.61 3.77
N THR A 126 -2.57 0.01 4.67
CA THR A 126 -2.47 1.47 4.80
C THR A 126 -2.20 2.13 3.45
N ASN A 127 -3.07 3.06 3.07
CA ASN A 127 -3.14 3.72 1.77
C ASN A 127 -3.16 2.81 0.53
N ILE A 128 -3.57 1.55 0.65
CA ILE A 128 -3.84 0.68 -0.49
C ILE A 128 -5.23 0.96 -1.03
N VAL A 129 -5.27 1.48 -2.26
CA VAL A 129 -6.51 1.85 -2.92
C VAL A 129 -7.39 0.61 -3.10
N GLY A 130 -8.64 0.73 -2.66
CA GLY A 130 -9.64 -0.34 -2.71
C GLY A 130 -9.61 -1.31 -1.54
N LYS A 131 -8.65 -1.18 -0.63
CA LYS A 131 -8.57 -1.99 0.60
C LYS A 131 -8.68 -1.11 1.84
N ASP A 132 -7.89 -0.04 1.90
CA ASP A 132 -7.96 0.91 3.00
C ASP A 132 -9.24 1.74 2.90
N HIS A 133 -10.02 1.74 3.98
CA HIS A 133 -11.26 2.51 4.08
C HIS A 133 -11.00 3.97 4.44
N ASP A 134 -9.84 4.28 5.02
CA ASP A 134 -9.50 5.63 5.44
C ASP A 134 -9.05 6.52 4.26
N LEU A 135 -8.87 5.96 3.07
CA LEU A 135 -8.65 6.70 1.82
C LEU A 135 -9.91 7.44 1.30
N GLY A 136 -11.10 7.13 1.80
CA GLY A 136 -12.29 7.88 1.43
C GLY A 136 -13.60 7.34 1.98
N TYR A 137 -14.30 8.17 2.75
CA TYR A 137 -15.71 7.94 3.09
C TYR A 137 -16.55 8.06 1.81
N SER A 138 -17.09 6.95 1.32
CA SER A 138 -17.79 6.78 0.02
C SER A 138 -18.92 7.77 -0.33
N VAL A 139 -19.33 8.65 0.59
CA VAL A 139 -20.36 9.68 0.44
C VAL A 139 -19.78 11.10 0.30
N LEU A 140 -18.53 11.32 0.72
CA LEU A 140 -17.86 12.61 0.70
C LEU A 140 -16.66 12.58 -0.24
N ARG A 141 -16.50 13.65 -1.01
CA ARG A 141 -15.31 13.93 -1.78
C ARG A 141 -14.24 14.52 -0.86
N GLY A 142 -13.34 13.65 -0.39
CA GLY A 142 -12.18 13.97 0.45
C GLY A 142 -10.87 14.13 -0.33
N GLN A 143 -10.82 13.81 -1.61
CA GLN A 143 -9.62 13.99 -2.45
C GLN A 143 -9.96 14.53 -3.83
N ALA A 144 -9.07 15.34 -4.42
CA ALA A 144 -9.31 15.94 -5.74
C ALA A 144 -9.38 14.90 -6.88
N ALA A 145 -8.71 13.75 -6.68
CA ALA A 145 -8.70 12.60 -7.59
C ALA A 145 -10.05 11.86 -7.65
N GLN A 146 -10.90 11.96 -6.62
CA GLN A 146 -12.22 11.33 -6.63
C GLN A 146 -13.12 11.99 -7.67
N ASP A 147 -13.86 11.17 -8.41
CA ASP A 147 -14.87 11.63 -9.36
C ASP A 147 -15.92 12.50 -8.66
N TRP A 148 -16.37 13.55 -9.35
CA TRP A 148 -17.41 14.41 -8.80
C TRP A 148 -18.80 13.87 -9.18
N PHE A 149 -19.58 13.48 -8.17
CA PHE A 149 -20.99 13.12 -8.30
C PHE A 149 -21.89 14.25 -7.82
N GLY A 150 -23.14 14.32 -8.31
CA GLY A 150 -24.05 15.43 -7.99
C GLY A 150 -24.31 15.66 -6.49
N HIS A 151 -24.21 14.62 -5.65
CA HIS A 151 -24.38 14.76 -4.19
C HIS A 151 -23.20 15.50 -3.54
N HIS A 152 -22.02 15.54 -4.17
CA HIS A 152 -20.90 16.34 -3.67
C HIS A 152 -21.21 17.84 -3.69
N ALA A 153 -22.10 18.32 -4.58
CA ALA A 153 -22.58 19.71 -4.60
C ALA A 153 -23.15 20.17 -3.26
N VAL A 154 -23.76 19.24 -2.53
CA VAL A 154 -24.39 19.48 -1.23
C VAL A 154 -23.57 18.85 -0.10
N GLN A 155 -22.32 18.44 -0.34
CA GLN A 155 -21.44 17.81 0.64
C GLN A 155 -21.30 18.62 1.92
N VAL A 156 -21.12 19.93 1.82
CA VAL A 156 -20.99 20.80 3.00
C VAL A 156 -22.30 20.84 3.79
N ALA A 157 -23.44 20.86 3.10
CA ALA A 157 -24.75 20.80 3.75
C ALA A 157 -25.02 19.42 4.36
N LEU A 158 -24.59 18.34 3.69
CA LEU A 158 -24.69 16.97 4.17
C LEU A 158 -23.82 16.77 5.41
N LEU A 159 -22.58 17.24 5.38
CA LEU A 159 -21.69 17.29 6.54
C LEU A 159 -22.35 18.08 7.68
N GLY A 160 -22.88 19.27 7.41
CA GLY A 160 -23.60 20.07 8.40
C GLY A 160 -24.83 19.38 8.98
N ALA A 161 -25.53 18.54 8.20
CA ALA A 161 -26.68 17.77 8.65
C ALA A 161 -26.28 16.51 9.44
N VAL A 162 -25.17 15.86 9.10
CA VAL A 162 -24.64 14.65 9.76
C VAL A 162 -23.86 15.00 11.02
N PHE A 163 -23.17 16.14 11.04
CA PHE A 163 -22.26 16.56 12.09
C PHE A 163 -22.88 16.53 13.50
N PRO A 164 -24.10 17.06 13.74
CA PRO A 164 -24.74 17.00 15.05
C PRO A 164 -25.06 15.58 15.53
N PHE A 165 -25.06 14.60 14.63
CA PHE A 165 -25.38 13.20 14.93
C PHE A 165 -24.17 12.27 14.84
N LEU A 166 -22.95 12.79 14.71
CA LEU A 166 -21.74 11.99 14.53
C LEU A 166 -21.60 10.90 15.60
N ALA A 167 -21.82 11.26 16.86
CA ALA A 167 -21.78 10.30 17.96
C ALA A 167 -22.80 9.16 17.76
N GLN A 168 -24.04 9.45 17.33
CA GLN A 168 -25.06 8.41 17.16
C GLN A 168 -24.85 7.57 15.89
N LEU A 169 -24.17 8.12 14.88
CA LEU A 169 -23.93 7.47 13.59
C LEU A 169 -22.64 6.65 13.55
N ALA A 170 -21.68 6.92 14.44
CA ALA A 170 -20.40 6.21 14.51
C ALA A 170 -20.50 4.67 14.53
N PRO A 171 -21.38 4.03 15.33
CA PRO A 171 -21.50 2.57 15.30
C PRO A 171 -21.98 2.02 13.94
N PHE A 172 -22.77 2.79 13.19
CA PHE A 172 -23.21 2.40 11.85
C PHE A 172 -22.11 2.58 10.81
N LEU A 173 -21.29 3.63 10.95
CA LEU A 173 -20.14 3.86 10.09
C LEU A 173 -19.16 2.68 10.18
N VAL A 174 -18.75 2.32 11.40
CA VAL A 174 -17.83 1.21 11.63
C VAL A 174 -18.41 -0.10 11.10
N ALA A 175 -19.66 -0.41 11.44
CA ALA A 175 -20.29 -1.64 10.96
C ALA A 175 -20.43 -1.73 9.44
N ASN A 176 -20.65 -0.61 8.75
CA ASN A 176 -20.68 -0.60 7.29
C ASN A 176 -19.30 -0.84 6.68
N ILE A 177 -18.24 -0.33 7.29
CA ILE A 177 -16.87 -0.56 6.82
C ILE A 177 -16.46 -2.01 7.10
N THR A 178 -16.70 -2.51 8.32
CA THR A 178 -16.48 -3.93 8.67
C THR A 178 -17.11 -4.86 7.65
N ARG A 179 -18.34 -4.56 7.23
CA ARG A 179 -19.07 -5.31 6.20
C ARG A 179 -18.34 -5.39 4.86
N GLU A 180 -17.67 -4.31 4.47
CA GLU A 180 -16.90 -4.26 3.23
C GLU A 180 -15.62 -5.10 3.34
N VAL A 181 -15.01 -5.12 4.53
CA VAL A 181 -13.81 -5.93 4.82
C VAL A 181 -14.14 -7.42 4.90
N ASP A 182 -15.18 -7.82 5.64
CA ASP A 182 -15.53 -9.23 5.89
C ASP A 182 -16.49 -9.84 4.85
N GLY A 183 -17.01 -9.02 3.92
CA GLY A 183 -17.95 -9.43 2.89
C GLY A 183 -19.37 -9.76 3.40
N SER A 184 -19.72 -9.33 4.62
CA SER A 184 -21.04 -9.56 5.20
C SER A 184 -22.15 -8.78 4.49
N ARG A 185 -23.41 -9.15 4.76
CA ARG A 185 -24.59 -8.53 4.11
C ARG A 185 -25.05 -7.29 4.89
N PHE A 186 -25.43 -6.25 4.16
CA PHE A 186 -25.90 -4.97 4.74
C PHE A 186 -27.11 -5.09 5.67
N TRP A 187 -27.99 -6.09 5.49
CA TRP A 187 -29.21 -6.24 6.31
C TRP A 187 -29.07 -7.25 7.47
N SER A 188 -27.84 -7.50 7.95
CA SER A 188 -27.59 -8.49 9.00
C SER A 188 -27.85 -7.94 10.41
N ARG A 189 -27.77 -8.83 11.41
CA ARG A 189 -27.79 -8.42 12.83
C ARG A 189 -26.61 -7.49 13.13
N ASP A 190 -25.46 -7.76 12.54
CA ASP A 190 -24.20 -7.10 12.87
C ASP A 190 -24.09 -5.74 12.17
N THR A 191 -24.70 -5.58 10.99
CA THR A 191 -24.62 -4.32 10.22
C THR A 191 -25.70 -3.30 10.58
N LEU A 192 -26.82 -3.71 11.18
CA LEU A 192 -27.93 -2.79 11.52
C LEU A 192 -28.41 -2.90 12.96
N ARG A 193 -28.76 -4.12 13.43
CA ARG A 193 -29.37 -4.29 14.77
C ARG A 193 -28.37 -4.05 15.89
N GLY A 194 -27.13 -4.50 15.74
CA GLY A 194 -26.03 -4.27 16.67
C GLY A 194 -25.73 -2.77 16.84
N PRO A 195 -25.38 -2.06 15.75
CA PRO A 195 -25.14 -0.63 15.75
C PRO A 195 -26.29 0.18 16.35
N LEU A 196 -27.54 -0.13 15.98
CA LEU A 196 -28.71 0.53 16.53
C LEU A 196 -28.83 0.35 18.05
N ARG A 197 -28.57 -0.87 18.55
CA ARG A 197 -28.61 -1.15 19.99
C ARG A 197 -27.55 -0.33 20.74
N ILE A 198 -26.34 -0.23 20.19
CA ILE A 198 -25.23 0.55 20.77
C ILE A 198 -25.58 2.05 20.77
N ALA A 199 -26.02 2.58 19.62
CA ALA A 199 -26.43 3.98 19.48
C ALA A 199 -27.56 4.35 20.45
N LEU A 200 -28.57 3.50 20.60
CA LEU A 200 -29.69 3.72 21.52
C LEU A 200 -29.26 3.64 22.98
N ALA A 201 -28.38 2.71 23.34
CA ALA A 201 -27.87 2.58 24.71
C ALA A 201 -27.07 3.84 25.11
N ASP A 202 -26.18 4.30 24.23
CA ASP A 202 -25.39 5.52 24.45
C ASP A 202 -26.28 6.77 24.51
N THR A 203 -27.20 6.92 23.55
CA THR A 203 -28.18 8.02 23.52
C THR A 203 -29.03 8.05 24.79
N LYS A 204 -29.55 6.90 25.22
CA LYS A 204 -30.32 6.78 26.45
C LYS A 204 -29.49 7.20 27.66
N ARG A 205 -28.25 6.71 27.79
CA ARG A 205 -27.37 7.07 28.90
C ARG A 205 -27.11 8.57 28.92
N ARG A 206 -26.63 9.14 27.82
CA ARG A 206 -26.09 10.51 27.74
C ARG A 206 -27.16 11.59 27.63
N LEU A 207 -28.27 11.33 26.94
CA LEU A 207 -29.31 12.34 26.69
C LEU A 207 -30.55 12.18 27.57
N VAL A 208 -30.71 11.03 28.25
CA VAL A 208 -31.89 10.77 29.08
C VAL A 208 -31.49 10.46 30.52
N THR A 209 -30.80 9.34 30.78
CA THR A 209 -30.54 8.86 32.14
C THR A 209 -29.66 9.82 32.94
N GLU A 210 -28.52 10.24 32.39
CA GLU A 210 -27.63 11.20 33.04
C GLU A 210 -28.35 12.55 33.28
N PRO A 211 -28.96 13.21 32.27
CA PRO A 211 -29.70 14.46 32.48
C PRO A 211 -30.86 14.34 33.48
N LEU A 212 -31.62 13.24 33.48
CA LEU A 212 -32.70 13.01 34.46
C LEU A 212 -32.17 13.03 35.89
N SER A 213 -30.97 12.48 36.12
CA SER A 213 -30.32 12.53 37.44
C SER A 213 -29.92 13.94 37.90
N MET A 214 -29.96 14.94 37.01
CA MET A 214 -29.63 16.34 37.29
C MET A 214 -30.85 17.21 37.63
N GLY A 215 -32.06 16.64 37.61
CA GLY A 215 -33.30 17.33 38.02
C GLY A 215 -33.57 18.60 37.21
N ARG A 216 -33.61 19.76 37.87
CA ARG A 216 -33.87 21.07 37.22
C ARG A 216 -32.82 21.45 36.16
N ARG A 217 -31.66 20.80 36.18
CA ARG A 217 -30.58 21.01 35.20
C ARG A 217 -30.60 20.00 34.05
N PHE A 218 -31.71 19.28 33.88
CA PHE A 218 -31.92 18.34 32.77
C PHE A 218 -31.50 18.93 31.42
N LEU A 219 -32.06 20.08 31.02
CA LEU A 219 -31.82 20.65 29.69
C LEU A 219 -30.36 21.09 29.51
N PRO A 220 -29.74 21.84 30.43
CA PRO A 220 -28.30 22.12 30.36
C PRO A 220 -27.41 20.87 30.30
N ALA A 221 -27.73 19.83 31.07
CA ALA A 221 -26.98 18.57 31.08
C ALA A 221 -27.11 17.80 29.76
N MET A 222 -28.32 17.72 29.21
CA MET A 222 -28.56 17.09 27.91
C MET A 222 -27.80 17.81 26.80
N VAL A 223 -27.83 19.15 26.79
CA VAL A 223 -27.12 19.96 25.79
C VAL A 223 -25.60 19.82 25.95
N ALA A 224 -25.07 19.87 27.17
CA ALA A 224 -23.65 19.71 27.43
C ALA A 224 -23.13 18.33 27.01
N ASN A 225 -23.86 17.26 27.35
CA ASN A 225 -23.52 15.90 26.93
C ASN A 225 -23.57 15.74 25.41
N HIS A 226 -24.57 16.33 24.75
CA HIS A 226 -24.68 16.27 23.30
C HIS A 226 -23.52 17.00 22.60
N ILE A 227 -23.27 18.25 22.98
CA ILE A 227 -22.18 19.07 22.40
C ILE A 227 -20.83 18.41 22.67
N GLY A 228 -20.58 17.98 23.91
CA GLY A 228 -19.33 17.31 24.28
C GLY A 228 -19.13 16.00 23.54
N GLY A 229 -20.18 15.19 23.40
CA GLY A 229 -20.16 13.95 22.63
C GLY A 229 -19.82 14.21 21.17
N VAL A 230 -20.54 15.12 20.50
CA VAL A 230 -20.28 15.50 19.09
C VAL A 230 -18.86 16.02 18.92
N ALA A 231 -18.39 16.91 19.81
CA ALA A 231 -17.04 17.43 19.77
C ALA A 231 -15.99 16.33 19.97
N GLY A 232 -16.23 15.36 20.86
CA GLY A 232 -15.33 14.23 21.10
C GLY A 232 -15.19 13.34 19.86
N TYR A 233 -16.31 13.00 19.21
CA TYR A 233 -16.27 12.26 17.95
C TYR A 233 -15.61 13.03 16.82
N ALA A 234 -15.88 14.34 16.72
CA ALA A 234 -15.22 15.20 15.74
C ALA A 234 -13.70 15.24 15.98
N ALA A 235 -13.25 15.28 17.24
CA ALA A 235 -11.82 15.21 17.58
C ALA A 235 -11.19 13.86 17.20
N VAL A 236 -11.87 12.74 17.48
CA VAL A 236 -11.42 11.40 17.07
C VAL A 236 -11.27 11.30 15.55
N LEU A 237 -12.31 11.66 14.80
CA LEU A 237 -12.27 11.64 13.32
C LEU A 237 -11.20 12.58 12.79
N PHE A 238 -11.01 13.74 13.43
CA PHE A 238 -9.95 14.66 13.07
C PHE A 238 -8.57 14.02 13.21
N LEU A 239 -8.26 13.37 14.35
CA LEU A 239 -6.96 12.74 14.61
C LEU A 239 -6.67 11.55 13.67
N VAL A 240 -7.68 10.74 13.34
CA VAL A 240 -7.54 9.63 12.39
C VAL A 240 -7.34 10.18 10.97
N ALA A 241 -8.10 11.22 10.57
CA ALA A 241 -8.00 11.81 9.23
C ALA A 241 -6.64 12.46 8.93
N ILE A 242 -5.87 12.87 9.95
CA ILE A 242 -4.55 13.50 9.76
C ILE A 242 -3.60 12.58 8.99
N GLU A 243 -3.64 11.29 9.30
CA GLU A 243 -2.76 10.28 8.71
C GLU A 243 -2.80 10.30 7.17
N HIS A 244 -4.01 10.36 6.60
CA HIS A 244 -4.23 10.16 5.16
C HIS A 244 -4.46 11.45 4.37
N HIS A 245 -4.87 12.54 5.03
CA HIS A 245 -5.42 13.71 4.34
C HIS A 245 -4.65 15.02 4.60
N ALA A 246 -3.65 14.99 5.48
CA ALA A 246 -2.82 16.15 5.79
C ALA A 246 -1.62 16.26 4.84
N GLY A 247 -1.85 16.65 3.58
CA GLY A 247 -0.79 16.88 2.58
C GLY A 247 -0.65 15.77 1.54
N GLU A 248 0.47 15.75 0.83
CA GLU A 248 0.77 14.74 -0.20
C GLU A 248 1.24 13.45 0.47
N MET A 249 0.29 12.56 0.81
CA MET A 249 0.57 11.20 1.25
C MET A 249 0.52 10.24 0.06
N GLU A 250 1.42 9.26 0.05
CA GLU A 250 1.48 8.31 -1.04
C GLU A 250 0.37 7.27 -0.93
N VAL A 251 -0.25 6.98 -2.08
CA VAL A 251 -1.26 5.94 -2.22
C VAL A 251 -0.72 4.82 -3.10
N PHE A 252 -1.02 3.59 -2.72
CA PHE A 252 -0.43 2.39 -3.30
C PHE A 252 -1.52 1.55 -3.98
N ALA A 253 -1.17 0.91 -5.09
CA ALA A 253 -1.92 -0.28 -5.48
C ALA A 253 -1.64 -1.39 -4.48
N ASP A 254 -2.52 -2.39 -4.44
CA ASP A 254 -2.22 -3.63 -3.74
C ASP A 254 -0.88 -4.17 -4.29
N PRO A 255 0.20 -4.18 -3.50
CA PRO A 255 1.50 -4.70 -3.93
C PRO A 255 1.42 -6.20 -4.21
N GLY A 256 0.26 -6.79 -3.88
CA GLY A 256 -0.01 -8.17 -4.02
C GLY A 256 0.69 -8.93 -2.91
N PRO A 257 0.70 -10.25 -3.01
CA PRO A 257 1.29 -11.04 -1.98
C PRO A 257 2.81 -10.88 -1.85
N ASP A 258 3.51 -10.49 -2.91
CA ASP A 258 4.97 -10.64 -2.99
C ASP A 258 5.73 -9.49 -2.31
N GLU A 259 5.02 -8.60 -1.61
CA GLU A 259 5.58 -7.51 -0.82
C GLU A 259 6.57 -8.07 0.22
N THR A 260 7.83 -7.69 0.08
CA THR A 260 8.88 -7.99 1.05
C THR A 260 8.67 -7.18 2.33
N HIS A 261 9.28 -7.58 3.45
CA HIS A 261 9.18 -6.79 4.69
C HIS A 261 9.77 -5.39 4.55
N ASP A 262 10.85 -5.23 3.77
CA ASP A 262 11.42 -3.91 3.49
C ASP A 262 10.44 -3.05 2.70
N GLU A 263 9.77 -3.62 1.68
CA GLU A 263 8.72 -2.91 0.92
C GLU A 263 7.50 -2.57 1.79
N TYR A 264 7.05 -3.49 2.65
CA TYR A 264 5.97 -3.26 3.60
C TYR A 264 6.29 -2.06 4.50
N TYR A 265 7.44 -2.07 5.18
CA TYR A 265 7.80 -0.96 6.07
C TYR A 265 8.04 0.33 5.30
N ARG A 266 8.65 0.28 4.11
CA ARG A 266 8.77 1.44 3.21
C ARG A 266 7.40 2.02 2.86
N ARG A 267 6.43 1.17 2.54
CA ARG A 267 5.06 1.58 2.25
C ARG A 267 4.44 2.24 3.47
N GLN A 268 4.48 1.59 4.65
CA GLN A 268 3.93 2.13 5.89
C GLN A 268 4.49 3.52 6.21
N ILE A 269 5.81 3.71 6.07
CA ILE A 269 6.48 5.01 6.29
C ILE A 269 6.02 6.08 5.29
N ARG A 270 5.82 5.70 4.03
CA ARG A 270 5.42 6.61 2.94
C ARG A 270 3.92 6.89 2.92
N SER A 271 3.12 6.00 3.50
CA SER A 271 1.67 6.11 3.61
C SER A 271 1.19 6.83 4.87
N THR A 272 2.03 6.96 5.89
CA THR A 272 1.64 7.52 7.19
C THR A 272 2.40 8.79 7.54
N ARG A 273 1.82 9.59 8.43
CA ARG A 273 2.36 10.89 8.81
C ARG A 273 2.04 11.22 10.25
N ASN A 274 3.06 11.67 10.97
CA ASN A 274 2.94 12.22 12.31
C ASN A 274 2.44 13.67 12.28
N PHE A 275 1.91 14.15 13.40
CA PHE A 275 1.61 15.57 13.55
C PHE A 275 2.36 16.21 14.70
N LEU A 276 2.67 17.49 14.53
CA LEU A 276 3.23 18.32 15.59
C LEU A 276 2.09 18.97 16.35
N ARG A 277 2.04 18.72 17.65
CA ARG A 277 1.05 19.30 18.57
C ARG A 277 0.99 20.82 18.47
N SER A 278 -0.15 21.38 18.88
CA SER A 278 -0.31 22.84 19.03
C SER A 278 -0.14 23.22 20.50
N PRO A 279 0.99 23.85 20.90
CA PRO A 279 1.22 24.23 22.30
C PRO A 279 0.12 25.15 22.84
N GLN A 280 -0.47 25.99 21.99
CA GLN A 280 -1.56 26.91 22.36
C GLN A 280 -2.84 26.14 22.69
N LEU A 281 -3.22 25.16 21.85
CA LEU A 281 -4.39 24.31 22.09
C LEU A 281 -4.20 23.45 23.34
N ASP A 282 -3.05 22.78 23.44
CA ASP A 282 -2.67 21.98 24.61
C ASP A 282 -2.81 22.81 25.89
N SER A 283 -2.22 24.01 25.92
CA SER A 283 -2.24 24.89 27.09
C SER A 283 -3.64 25.33 27.49
N VAL A 284 -4.56 25.52 26.54
CA VAL A 284 -5.94 25.92 26.84
C VAL A 284 -6.70 24.76 27.50
N LEU A 285 -6.60 23.56 26.92
CA LEU A 285 -7.30 22.39 27.43
C LEU A 285 -6.70 21.90 28.75
N GLN A 286 -5.38 21.95 28.87
CA GLN A 286 -4.66 21.61 30.09
C GLN A 286 -5.06 22.51 31.27
N ARG A 287 -5.18 23.83 31.07
CA ARG A 287 -5.68 24.73 32.14
C ARG A 287 -7.08 24.34 32.63
N ILE A 288 -7.98 23.98 31.73
CA ILE A 288 -9.34 23.53 32.10
C ILE A 288 -9.27 22.25 32.95
N LEU A 289 -8.43 21.29 32.54
CA LEU A 289 -8.22 20.07 33.29
C LEU A 289 -7.60 20.32 34.67
N GLU A 290 -6.62 21.21 34.78
CA GLU A 290 -5.96 21.58 36.03
C GLU A 290 -6.92 22.30 37.00
N GLU A 291 -7.76 23.20 36.47
CA GLU A 291 -8.76 23.93 37.25
C GLU A 291 -9.91 23.03 37.72
N GLU A 292 -10.36 22.09 36.88
CA GLU A 292 -11.57 21.32 37.14
C GLU A 292 -11.34 19.94 37.74
N VAL A 293 -10.29 19.24 37.33
CA VAL A 293 -10.09 17.82 37.64
C VAL A 293 -8.98 17.69 38.70
N PRO A 294 -9.34 17.52 39.99
CA PRO A 294 -8.37 17.24 41.03
C PRO A 294 -7.80 15.85 40.82
N PHE A 295 -6.51 15.78 40.49
CA PHE A 295 -5.77 14.54 40.30
C PHE A 295 -4.29 14.85 40.52
N ASP A 296 -3.66 14.19 41.50
CA ASP A 296 -2.32 14.57 41.95
C ASP A 296 -1.22 14.16 40.96
N ASP A 297 -1.35 12.98 40.34
CA ASP A 297 -0.39 12.43 39.38
C ASP A 297 -0.92 12.51 37.93
N ARG A 298 -1.06 13.73 37.41
CA ARG A 298 -1.63 13.94 36.08
C ARG A 298 -0.69 13.40 34.99
N PRO A 299 -1.18 12.53 34.08
CA PRO A 299 -0.40 12.13 32.92
C PRO A 299 -0.12 13.30 31.98
N ASP A 300 0.89 13.16 31.14
CA ASP A 300 1.20 14.09 30.04
C ASP A 300 -0.01 14.29 29.13
N PHE A 301 -0.29 15.52 28.70
CA PHE A 301 -1.44 15.86 27.86
C PHE A 301 -1.52 15.04 26.55
N ARG A 302 -0.40 14.49 26.08
CA ARG A 302 -0.36 13.62 24.89
C ARG A 302 -1.23 12.37 25.00
N ILE A 303 -1.68 11.98 26.19
CA ILE A 303 -2.70 10.91 26.32
C ILE A 303 -3.99 11.24 25.57
N PHE A 304 -4.31 12.49 25.26
CA PHE A 304 -5.49 12.78 24.44
C PHE A 304 -5.25 12.50 22.95
N TYR A 305 -3.99 12.39 22.53
CA TYR A 305 -3.61 12.02 21.16
C TYR A 305 -3.45 10.52 20.97
N GLY A 306 -3.16 9.76 22.03
CA GLY A 306 -3.32 8.30 21.98
C GLY A 306 -2.32 7.52 21.14
N GLY A 307 -1.19 8.12 20.72
CA GLY A 307 -0.28 7.51 19.74
C GLY A 307 -0.60 7.89 18.29
N LEU A 308 -1.73 8.56 18.04
CA LEU A 308 -2.04 9.15 16.73
C LEU A 308 -1.13 10.35 16.42
N ASP A 309 -0.47 10.94 17.43
CA ASP A 309 0.62 11.90 17.21
C ASP A 309 1.89 11.24 16.61
N THR A 310 1.97 9.91 16.71
CA THR A 310 3.04 9.02 16.23
C THR A 310 2.51 7.96 15.26
N HIS A 311 1.62 8.35 14.34
CA HIS A 311 1.08 7.49 13.27
C HIS A 311 2.11 6.62 12.54
N ILE A 312 3.31 7.13 12.24
CA ILE A 312 4.37 6.35 11.62
C ILE A 312 4.74 5.18 12.53
N GLU A 313 5.12 5.45 13.79
CA GLU A 313 5.47 4.40 14.75
C GLU A 313 4.31 3.46 15.04
N HIS A 314 3.09 4.00 15.11
CA HIS A 314 1.86 3.25 15.31
C HIS A 314 1.64 2.23 14.19
N HIS A 315 1.87 2.58 12.94
CA HIS A 315 1.73 1.64 11.81
C HIS A 315 2.89 0.66 11.66
N LEU A 316 4.07 1.04 12.15
CA LEU A 316 5.21 0.11 12.22
C LEU A 316 5.00 -0.92 13.35
N PHE A 317 4.48 -0.47 14.50
CA PHE A 317 4.42 -1.20 15.76
C PHE A 317 3.07 -0.95 16.49
N PRO A 318 1.94 -1.41 15.94
CA PRO A 318 0.61 -1.06 16.47
C PRO A 318 0.35 -1.58 17.88
N ASP A 319 1.05 -2.63 18.28
CA ASP A 319 0.99 -3.25 19.59
C ASP A 319 2.07 -2.71 20.56
N LEU A 320 2.79 -1.64 20.22
CA LEU A 320 3.53 -0.87 21.21
C LEU A 320 2.61 0.21 21.79
N PRO A 321 2.56 0.40 23.12
CA PRO A 321 1.74 1.44 23.71
C PRO A 321 2.29 2.84 23.38
N PRO A 322 1.45 3.89 23.38
CA PRO A 322 1.83 5.23 22.91
C PRO A 322 3.05 5.85 23.60
N ASN A 323 3.25 5.58 24.89
CA ASN A 323 4.44 6.03 25.61
C ASN A 323 5.73 5.43 25.01
N ARG A 324 5.71 4.17 24.57
CA ARG A 324 6.83 3.49 23.93
C ARG A 324 6.99 3.88 22.47
N GLN A 325 5.90 4.08 21.74
CA GLN A 325 5.95 4.66 20.38
C GLN A 325 6.70 5.99 20.38
N ARG A 326 6.38 6.89 21.32
CA ARG A 326 7.08 8.19 21.48
C ARG A 326 8.54 8.06 21.88
N GLU A 327 8.90 7.01 22.63
CA GLU A 327 10.28 6.72 23.02
C GLU A 327 11.11 6.25 21.82
N VAL A 328 10.54 5.41 20.94
CA VAL A 328 11.24 4.88 19.77
C VAL A 328 11.23 5.84 18.57
N ALA A 329 10.29 6.79 18.50
CA ALA A 329 10.13 7.71 17.37
C ALA A 329 11.43 8.42 16.91
N PRO A 330 12.31 8.93 17.81
CA PRO A 330 13.59 9.50 17.40
C PRO A 330 14.51 8.49 16.69
N ARG A 331 14.53 7.23 17.14
CA ARG A 331 15.33 6.15 16.55
C ARG A 331 14.71 5.65 15.24
N VAL A 332 13.38 5.57 15.16
CA VAL A 332 12.67 5.32 13.90
C VAL A 332 13.03 6.39 12.88
N LYS A 333 12.96 7.68 13.24
CA LYS A 333 13.35 8.78 12.37
C LYS A 333 14.79 8.68 11.88
N GLU A 334 15.72 8.28 12.75
CA GLU A 334 17.12 8.05 12.38
C GLU A 334 17.27 6.90 11.37
N ILE A 335 16.61 5.75 11.62
CA ILE A 335 16.58 4.61 10.70
C ILE A 335 15.99 5.06 9.35
N VAL A 336 14.77 5.61 9.34
CA VAL A 336 14.07 6.11 8.15
C VAL A 336 14.96 7.04 7.32
N THR A 337 15.66 7.97 7.97
CA THR A 337 16.57 8.91 7.31
C THR A 337 17.77 8.20 6.69
N ARG A 338 18.40 7.23 7.38
CA ARG A 338 19.51 6.44 6.83
C ARG A 338 19.11 5.66 5.58
N TYR A 339 17.87 5.17 5.53
CA TYR A 339 17.32 4.43 4.38
C TYR A 339 16.74 5.33 3.27
N GLY A 340 16.94 6.65 3.36
CA GLY A 340 16.51 7.62 2.35
C GLY A 340 15.01 7.80 2.23
N LEU A 341 14.25 7.45 3.28
CA LEU A 341 12.80 7.52 3.30
C LEU A 341 12.29 8.84 3.92
N PRO A 342 11.09 9.31 3.53
CA PRO A 342 10.53 10.49 4.13
C PRO A 342 10.05 10.19 5.56
N TYR A 343 10.24 11.15 6.47
CA TYR A 343 9.63 11.13 7.79
C TYR A 343 8.67 12.32 7.90
N HIS A 344 7.41 12.09 7.52
CA HIS A 344 6.42 13.17 7.38
C HIS A 344 5.91 13.64 8.74
N GLN A 345 5.95 14.97 8.96
CA GLN A 345 5.36 15.62 10.12
C GLN A 345 4.61 16.88 9.69
N THR A 346 3.43 17.16 10.24
CA THR A 346 2.69 18.39 9.94
C THR A 346 2.15 19.05 11.20
N PRO A 347 2.29 20.38 11.38
CA PRO A 347 1.64 21.09 12.47
C PRO A 347 0.13 20.89 12.48
N LEU A 348 -0.43 20.56 13.66
CA LEU A 348 -1.86 20.27 13.84
C LEU A 348 -2.78 21.37 13.27
N GLY A 349 -2.39 22.64 13.41
CA GLY A 349 -3.13 23.78 12.89
C GLY A 349 -3.15 23.87 11.36
N GLU A 350 -2.07 23.45 10.69
CA GLU A 350 -2.01 23.40 9.22
C GLU A 350 -2.91 22.28 8.68
N THR A 351 -2.91 21.13 9.35
CA THR A 351 -3.79 20.00 9.01
C THR A 351 -5.27 20.40 9.03
N ALA A 352 -5.71 21.12 10.07
CA ALA A 352 -7.08 21.60 10.17
C ALA A 352 -7.49 22.49 8.99
N ALA A 353 -6.59 23.40 8.56
CA ALA A 353 -6.84 24.27 7.42
C ALA A 353 -6.90 23.48 6.09
N LEU A 354 -6.03 22.48 5.92
CA LEU A 354 -6.00 21.61 4.75
C LEU A 354 -7.26 20.76 4.63
N LEU A 355 -7.70 20.13 5.72
CA LEU A 355 -8.94 19.35 5.75
C LEU A 355 -10.16 20.22 5.42
N PHE A 356 -10.26 21.41 6.04
CA PHE A 356 -11.36 22.32 5.75
C PHE A 356 -11.37 22.79 4.29
N LYS A 357 -10.20 23.16 3.74
CA LYS A 357 -10.04 23.55 2.33
C LYS A 357 -10.45 22.41 1.41
N THR A 358 -10.11 21.17 1.75
CA THR A 358 -10.43 19.97 0.98
C THR A 358 -11.93 19.70 0.98
N LEU A 359 -12.56 19.65 2.15
CA LEU A 359 -13.99 19.35 2.29
C LEU A 359 -14.90 20.41 1.64
N THR A 360 -14.48 21.68 1.64
CA THR A 360 -15.24 22.78 1.03
C THR A 360 -14.90 22.97 -0.45
N GLY A 361 -13.63 22.95 -0.82
CA GLY A 361 -13.15 23.17 -2.19
C GLY A 361 -13.53 22.06 -3.16
N LEU A 362 -13.67 20.82 -2.69
CA LEU A 362 -14.02 19.67 -3.51
C LEU A 362 -15.54 19.46 -3.69
N SER A 363 -16.37 20.19 -2.93
CA SER A 363 -17.84 20.11 -3.01
C SER A 363 -18.40 20.60 -4.34
N ILE A 364 -17.71 21.53 -5.01
CA ILE A 364 -18.09 22.10 -6.30
C ILE A 364 -17.40 21.35 -7.46
N PRO A 365 -17.96 21.35 -8.70
CA PRO A 365 -17.42 20.62 -9.87
C PRO A 365 -16.14 21.26 -10.47
N VAL A 366 -15.28 21.75 -9.58
CA VAL A 366 -13.96 22.31 -9.84
C VAL A 366 -12.98 21.14 -9.92
N GLY A 367 -12.22 21.08 -11.01
CA GLY A 367 -11.15 20.10 -11.18
C GLY A 367 -9.84 20.65 -10.64
N GLU A 368 -8.81 19.81 -10.56
CA GLU A 368 -7.48 20.20 -10.06
C GLU A 368 -6.90 21.44 -10.76
N ARG A 369 -7.18 21.62 -12.06
CA ARG A 369 -6.76 22.78 -12.88
C ARG A 369 -7.36 24.11 -12.42
N GLU A 370 -8.46 24.07 -11.70
CA GLU A 370 -9.22 25.25 -11.27
C GLU A 370 -9.15 25.46 -9.74
N SER A 371 -8.47 24.58 -9.00
CA SER A 371 -8.39 24.58 -7.52
C SER A 371 -7.71 25.82 -6.93
N GLY A 372 -6.92 26.56 -7.72
CA GLY A 372 -6.34 27.86 -7.38
C GLY A 372 -7.00 29.08 -8.05
N HIS A 373 -7.87 28.86 -9.05
CA HIS A 373 -8.49 29.94 -9.85
C HIS A 373 -9.95 29.59 -10.25
N PRO A 374 -10.89 29.50 -9.29
CA PRO A 374 -12.23 28.95 -9.51
C PRO A 374 -13.07 29.73 -10.54
N LEU A 375 -12.80 31.03 -10.73
CA LEU A 375 -13.48 31.87 -11.72
C LEU A 375 -13.13 31.51 -13.18
N MET A 376 -12.09 30.70 -13.44
CA MET A 376 -11.79 30.16 -14.78
C MET A 376 -12.94 29.35 -15.38
N LEU A 377 -13.74 28.67 -14.54
CA LEU A 377 -14.87 27.85 -15.00
C LEU A 377 -15.99 28.67 -15.65
N LEU A 378 -16.17 29.93 -15.23
CA LEU A 378 -17.14 30.84 -15.84
C LEU A 378 -16.76 31.22 -17.29
N LYS A 379 -15.47 31.13 -17.63
CA LYS A 379 -14.95 31.36 -19.00
C LYS A 379 -15.07 30.11 -19.90
N ARG A 380 -15.43 28.95 -19.35
CA ARG A 380 -15.54 27.66 -20.06
C ARG A 380 -16.95 27.06 -19.91
N GLN A 381 -17.95 27.83 -20.32
CA GLN A 381 -19.39 27.54 -20.11
C GLN A 381 -19.81 26.14 -20.61
N ALA A 382 -19.31 25.68 -21.75
CA ALA A 382 -19.60 24.34 -22.29
C ALA A 382 -18.99 23.20 -21.44
N GLY A 383 -17.83 23.42 -20.80
CA GLY A 383 -17.19 22.45 -19.91
C GLY A 383 -17.91 22.36 -18.56
N LEU A 384 -18.31 23.51 -18.01
CA LEU A 384 -19.14 23.58 -16.80
C LEU A 384 -20.50 22.88 -17.01
N ALA A 385 -21.19 23.19 -18.12
CA ALA A 385 -22.47 22.56 -18.45
C ALA A 385 -22.35 21.04 -18.60
N ARG A 386 -21.26 20.53 -19.20
CA ARG A 386 -21.00 19.08 -19.35
C ARG A 386 -20.77 18.39 -17.99
N ARG A 387 -20.05 19.04 -17.06
CA ARG A 387 -19.82 18.52 -15.70
C ARG A 387 -21.10 18.51 -14.86
N VAL A 388 -21.88 19.61 -14.91
CA VAL A 388 -23.18 19.71 -14.24
C VAL A 388 -24.15 18.67 -14.78
N THR A 389 -24.29 18.55 -16.11
CA THR A 389 -25.18 17.54 -16.73
C THR A 389 -24.74 16.10 -16.46
N SER A 390 -23.43 15.83 -16.38
CA SER A 390 -22.89 14.53 -15.98
C SER A 390 -23.22 14.19 -14.52
N GLY A 391 -23.09 15.14 -13.58
CA GLY A 391 -23.35 14.89 -12.16
C GLY A 391 -24.83 14.90 -11.77
N VAL A 392 -25.70 15.58 -12.53
CA VAL A 392 -27.17 15.55 -12.34
C VAL A 392 -27.75 14.17 -12.71
N ARG A 393 -27.09 13.41 -13.61
CA ARG A 393 -27.39 11.99 -13.81
C ARG A 393 -26.81 11.18 -12.65
N TYR A 394 -27.59 10.96 -11.60
CA TYR A 394 -27.19 10.09 -10.50
C TYR A 394 -26.78 8.71 -11.04
N ARG A 395 -25.51 8.35 -10.87
CA ARG A 395 -25.00 7.00 -11.07
C ARG A 395 -24.95 6.32 -9.71
N ARG A 396 -25.24 5.02 -9.66
CA ARG A 396 -25.03 4.20 -8.45
C ARG A 396 -23.56 4.37 -8.03
N LEU A 397 -23.30 4.65 -6.75
CA LEU A 397 -21.95 4.63 -6.19
C LEU A 397 -21.34 3.25 -6.53
N PRO A 398 -20.16 3.17 -7.18
CA PRO A 398 -19.37 1.94 -7.19
C PRO A 398 -19.13 1.48 -5.75
N ASP A 399 -19.00 0.18 -5.50
CA ASP A 399 -18.76 -0.35 -4.14
C ASP A 399 -17.47 0.22 -3.48
N ALA A 400 -16.59 0.86 -4.27
CA ALA A 400 -15.52 1.74 -3.82
C ALA A 400 -15.28 2.85 -4.88
N PRO A 401 -15.83 4.07 -4.73
CA PRO A 401 -15.79 5.13 -5.76
C PRO A 401 -14.40 5.74 -6.04
N TYR A 402 -13.35 5.30 -5.34
CA TYR A 402 -11.99 5.86 -5.39
C TYR A 402 -10.97 4.96 -6.12
N LEU A 403 -11.40 3.80 -6.62
CA LEU A 403 -10.53 2.84 -7.32
C LEU A 403 -10.21 3.19 -8.78
N ASP A 404 -10.77 4.24 -9.35
CA ASP A 404 -10.31 4.77 -10.63
C ASP A 404 -9.30 5.90 -10.43
N LYS A 405 -8.03 5.45 -10.32
CA LYS A 405 -6.73 6.13 -10.46
C LYS A 405 -6.06 6.68 -9.18
N PRO A 406 -5.24 5.84 -8.50
CA PRO A 406 -3.99 6.31 -7.91
C PRO A 406 -3.18 7.06 -8.99
N ARG A 407 -2.59 8.20 -8.66
CA ARG A 407 -1.72 8.95 -9.59
C ARG A 407 -0.49 8.15 -10.06
N TRP A 408 -0.14 7.08 -9.36
CA TRP A 408 1.09 6.32 -9.60
C TRP A 408 0.84 4.86 -10.02
N TYR A 409 -0.24 4.23 -9.57
CA TYR A 409 -0.47 2.79 -9.76
C TYR A 409 -1.87 2.50 -10.31
N ASN A 410 -2.09 1.36 -10.97
CA ASN A 410 -3.36 0.98 -11.62
C ASN A 410 -3.96 2.04 -12.55
N VAL A 411 -3.12 2.71 -13.33
CA VAL A 411 -3.51 3.81 -14.19
C VAL A 411 -4.03 3.25 -15.52
N PRO A 412 -5.32 3.44 -15.87
CA PRO A 412 -5.80 3.03 -17.18
C PRO A 412 -5.22 4.00 -18.21
N VAL A 413 -4.61 3.40 -19.22
CA VAL A 413 -3.90 4.04 -20.31
C VAL A 413 -4.51 3.61 -21.63
N ARG A 414 -4.75 4.56 -22.52
CA ARG A 414 -5.34 4.27 -23.83
C ARG A 414 -4.26 3.80 -24.80
N VAL A 415 -4.56 2.77 -25.57
CA VAL A 415 -3.81 2.36 -26.74
C VAL A 415 -4.08 3.37 -27.86
N VAL A 416 -3.09 4.16 -28.24
CA VAL A 416 -3.24 5.21 -29.25
C VAL A 416 -2.76 4.79 -30.64
N ALA A 417 -1.89 3.78 -30.72
CA ALA A 417 -1.51 3.15 -31.98
C ALA A 417 -1.08 1.70 -31.76
N THR A 418 -1.21 0.89 -32.80
CA THR A 418 -0.69 -0.48 -32.84
C THR A 418 -0.08 -0.77 -34.21
N GLU A 419 1.04 -1.48 -34.25
CA GLU A 419 1.72 -1.86 -35.49
C GLU A 419 2.17 -3.33 -35.45
N GLN A 420 1.88 -4.09 -36.49
CA GLN A 420 2.31 -5.48 -36.61
C GLN A 420 3.75 -5.54 -37.13
N LEU A 421 4.63 -6.20 -36.40
CA LEU A 421 6.02 -6.43 -36.78
C LEU A 421 6.27 -7.88 -37.20
N ALA A 422 7.35 -8.08 -37.97
CA ALA A 422 7.90 -9.39 -38.29
C ALA A 422 6.84 -10.36 -38.85
N HIS A 423 6.05 -9.89 -39.81
CA HIS A 423 4.96 -10.63 -40.44
C HIS A 423 3.89 -11.15 -39.46
N GLY A 424 3.53 -10.33 -38.46
CA GLY A 424 2.46 -10.64 -37.50
C GLY A 424 2.88 -11.50 -36.31
N GLN A 425 4.20 -11.60 -36.07
CA GLN A 425 4.74 -12.30 -34.91
C GLN A 425 4.82 -11.44 -33.65
N ALA A 426 4.74 -10.13 -33.80
CA ALA A 426 4.72 -9.22 -32.67
C ALA A 426 3.85 -7.99 -32.97
N LEU A 427 3.39 -7.36 -31.90
CA LEU A 427 2.60 -6.15 -31.94
C LEU A 427 3.34 -5.06 -31.15
N THR A 428 3.70 -3.97 -31.82
CA THR A 428 4.06 -2.72 -31.14
C THR A 428 2.76 -2.06 -30.68
N ILE A 429 2.73 -1.64 -29.43
CA ILE A 429 1.58 -1.01 -28.78
C ILE A 429 2.06 0.34 -28.23
N ARG A 430 1.48 1.43 -28.74
CA ARG A 430 1.74 2.78 -28.26
C ARG A 430 0.68 3.18 -27.25
N LEU A 431 1.12 3.48 -26.03
CA LEU A 431 0.28 3.89 -24.91
C LEU A 431 0.39 5.41 -24.73
N GLU A 432 -0.73 6.10 -24.53
CA GLU A 432 -0.68 7.52 -24.18
C GLU A 432 0.03 7.74 -22.84
N ARG A 433 0.70 8.88 -22.67
CA ARG A 433 1.16 9.27 -21.34
C ARG A 433 -0.05 9.48 -20.43
N PRO A 434 -0.09 8.85 -19.25
CA PRO A 434 -1.15 9.11 -18.32
C PRO A 434 -1.16 10.57 -17.88
N ARG A 435 -2.37 11.11 -17.71
CA ARG A 435 -2.54 12.48 -17.23
C ARG A 435 -1.94 12.62 -15.83
N GLY A 436 -1.05 13.60 -15.64
CA GLY A 436 -0.35 13.84 -14.37
C GLY A 436 1.00 13.14 -14.27
N TRP A 437 1.48 12.50 -15.35
CA TRP A 437 2.85 11.99 -15.49
C TRP A 437 3.73 12.94 -16.31
N ASP A 438 3.41 14.23 -16.27
CA ASP A 438 4.13 15.27 -17.03
C ASP A 438 5.60 15.39 -16.58
N ASP A 439 5.89 15.00 -15.33
CA ASP A 439 7.20 14.97 -14.67
C ASP A 439 7.82 13.56 -14.57
N VAL A 440 7.13 12.52 -15.06
CA VAL A 440 7.65 11.15 -15.07
C VAL A 440 8.56 10.97 -16.27
N CYS A 441 9.81 10.68 -15.97
CA CYS A 441 10.84 10.34 -16.95
C CYS A 441 11.22 8.86 -16.83
N TRP A 442 11.76 8.30 -17.90
CA TRP A 442 12.26 6.93 -17.91
C TRP A 442 13.47 6.80 -18.83
N ASP A 443 14.39 5.96 -18.39
CA ASP A 443 15.67 5.76 -19.07
C ASP A 443 15.55 4.69 -20.16
N PRO A 444 16.48 4.68 -21.13
CA PRO A 444 16.65 3.54 -22.01
C PRO A 444 16.81 2.26 -21.20
N GLY A 445 16.08 1.21 -21.58
CA GLY A 445 16.03 -0.08 -20.89
C GLY A 445 14.92 -0.20 -19.84
N ALA A 446 14.22 0.89 -19.50
CA ALA A 446 13.09 0.83 -18.56
C ALA A 446 11.94 -0.06 -19.06
N PHE A 447 11.08 -0.50 -18.15
CA PHE A 447 9.91 -1.31 -18.46
C PHE A 447 8.65 -0.85 -17.72
N VAL A 448 7.49 -1.28 -18.20
CA VAL A 448 6.19 -1.07 -17.55
C VAL A 448 5.55 -2.40 -17.18
N SER A 449 4.76 -2.40 -16.12
CA SER A 449 3.95 -3.54 -15.70
C SER A 449 2.48 -3.30 -16.06
N LEU A 450 1.84 -4.27 -16.71
CA LEU A 450 0.43 -4.22 -17.11
C LEU A 450 -0.38 -5.27 -16.36
N ARG A 451 -1.59 -4.89 -15.93
CA ARG A 451 -2.65 -5.80 -15.49
C ARG A 451 -3.57 -6.12 -16.67
N ILE A 452 -3.86 -7.39 -16.87
CA ILE A 452 -4.65 -7.91 -18.00
C ILE A 452 -5.68 -8.90 -17.48
N GLU A 453 -6.95 -8.66 -17.77
CA GLU A 453 -8.02 -9.63 -17.56
C GLU A 453 -8.00 -10.68 -18.68
N HIS A 454 -7.97 -11.97 -18.32
CA HIS A 454 -7.96 -13.08 -19.27
C HIS A 454 -8.83 -14.23 -18.76
N GLY A 455 -10.09 -14.26 -19.22
CA GLY A 455 -11.11 -15.16 -18.69
C GLY A 455 -11.56 -14.70 -17.30
N ASP A 456 -11.60 -15.62 -16.34
CA ASP A 456 -11.92 -15.34 -14.92
C ASP A 456 -10.67 -15.02 -14.09
N GLU A 457 -9.50 -14.86 -14.72
CA GLU A 457 -8.22 -14.60 -14.07
C GLU A 457 -7.63 -13.23 -14.45
N THR A 458 -7.04 -12.56 -13.46
CA THR A 458 -6.24 -11.34 -13.65
C THR A 458 -4.75 -11.71 -13.72
N LEU A 459 -4.06 -11.31 -14.79
CA LEU A 459 -2.64 -11.56 -15.03
C LEU A 459 -1.82 -10.27 -15.00
N ILE A 460 -0.58 -10.37 -14.55
CA ILE A 460 0.39 -9.26 -14.58
C ILE A 460 1.52 -9.60 -15.55
N ARG A 461 1.87 -8.68 -16.46
CA ARG A 461 2.98 -8.85 -17.42
C ARG A 461 3.83 -7.60 -17.51
N GLN A 462 5.14 -7.80 -17.64
CA GLN A 462 6.12 -6.74 -17.79
C GLN A 462 6.57 -6.65 -19.26
N TYR A 463 6.77 -5.42 -19.72
CA TYR A 463 7.22 -5.13 -21.08
C TYR A 463 8.20 -3.96 -21.08
N SER A 464 9.39 -4.17 -21.64
CA SER A 464 10.35 -3.08 -21.84
C SER A 464 9.78 -2.01 -22.75
N LEU A 465 10.03 -0.76 -22.39
CA LEU A 465 9.79 0.39 -23.25
C LEU A 465 10.84 0.41 -24.35
N VAL A 466 10.40 0.68 -25.57
CA VAL A 466 11.30 0.67 -26.73
C VAL A 466 12.00 2.01 -26.97
N HIS A 467 11.68 3.04 -26.20
CA HIS A 467 12.32 4.36 -26.23
C HIS A 467 12.37 4.94 -24.80
N ASP A 468 13.17 5.99 -24.61
CA ASP A 468 13.27 6.77 -23.37
C ASP A 468 12.41 8.05 -23.42
N SER A 469 12.20 8.69 -22.27
CA SER A 469 11.32 9.87 -22.18
C SER A 469 11.81 11.10 -22.93
N ASP A 470 13.11 11.16 -23.30
CA ASP A 470 13.64 12.26 -24.12
C ASP A 470 13.32 12.07 -25.61
N ASP A 471 13.00 10.85 -26.04
CA ASP A 471 12.66 10.52 -27.44
C ASP A 471 11.18 10.76 -27.74
N SER A 472 10.31 10.32 -26.83
CA SER A 472 8.87 10.27 -27.04
C SER A 472 8.10 10.60 -25.78
N ASP A 473 6.97 11.28 -25.96
CA ASP A 473 6.01 11.53 -24.90
C ASP A 473 5.12 10.30 -24.63
N THR A 474 4.98 9.38 -25.59
CA THR A 474 4.19 8.14 -25.44
C THR A 474 5.01 7.04 -24.78
N MET A 475 4.38 5.96 -24.30
CA MET A 475 5.05 4.75 -23.80
C MET A 475 4.81 3.61 -24.79
N ASP A 476 5.85 3.18 -25.51
CA ASP A 476 5.71 2.16 -26.56
C ASP A 476 6.31 0.84 -26.06
N ILE A 477 5.55 -0.25 -26.19
CA ILE A 477 6.00 -1.62 -25.87
C ILE A 477 5.89 -2.51 -27.12
N CYS A 478 6.65 -3.61 -27.17
CA CYS A 478 6.54 -4.60 -28.24
C CYS A 478 6.32 -6.00 -27.67
N VAL A 479 5.24 -6.66 -28.12
CA VAL A 479 4.76 -7.91 -27.55
C VAL A 479 4.82 -9.02 -28.60
N LYS A 480 5.82 -9.89 -28.48
CA LYS A 480 6.00 -11.06 -29.36
C LYS A 480 5.09 -12.22 -28.93
N ARG A 481 4.49 -12.91 -29.91
CA ARG A 481 3.73 -14.14 -29.70
C ARG A 481 4.61 -15.23 -29.08
N VAL A 482 4.01 -16.00 -28.20
CA VAL A 482 4.62 -17.20 -27.59
C VAL A 482 3.67 -18.37 -27.83
N GLN A 483 4.21 -19.54 -28.17
CA GLN A 483 3.38 -20.74 -28.35
C GLN A 483 2.63 -21.05 -27.04
N GLY A 484 1.30 -21.12 -27.09
CA GLY A 484 0.46 -21.28 -25.89
C GLY A 484 0.41 -20.04 -24.98
N GLY A 485 1.00 -18.91 -25.39
CA GLY A 485 1.02 -17.68 -24.61
C GLY A 485 -0.39 -17.12 -24.39
N ARG A 486 -0.68 -16.76 -23.14
CA ARG A 486 -2.01 -16.24 -22.72
C ARG A 486 -2.20 -14.77 -23.15
N VAL A 487 -1.39 -13.88 -22.57
CA VAL A 487 -1.46 -12.43 -22.83
C VAL A 487 -0.84 -12.04 -24.16
N SER A 488 0.31 -12.62 -24.52
CA SER A 488 1.00 -12.26 -25.76
C SER A 488 0.14 -12.54 -27.00
N ASN A 489 -0.55 -13.68 -27.05
CA ASN A 489 -1.47 -13.98 -28.14
C ASN A 489 -2.74 -13.12 -28.05
N LEU A 490 -3.33 -12.94 -26.86
CA LEU A 490 -4.48 -12.04 -26.66
C LEU A 490 -4.22 -10.65 -27.22
N PHE A 491 -3.06 -10.04 -26.92
CA PHE A 491 -2.72 -8.72 -27.43
C PHE A 491 -2.59 -8.72 -28.95
N ASN A 492 -1.87 -9.70 -29.51
CA ASN A 492 -1.66 -9.77 -30.96
C ASN A 492 -2.96 -10.08 -31.74
N ASP A 493 -3.94 -10.76 -31.13
CA ASP A 493 -5.19 -11.18 -31.78
C ASP A 493 -6.32 -10.17 -31.60
N ALA A 494 -6.49 -9.64 -30.39
CA ALA A 494 -7.71 -8.96 -29.97
C ALA A 494 -7.54 -7.48 -29.60
N LEU A 495 -6.35 -7.03 -29.20
CA LEU A 495 -6.14 -5.63 -28.80
C LEU A 495 -6.29 -4.68 -30.01
N ARG A 496 -6.96 -3.55 -29.81
CA ARG A 496 -7.23 -2.54 -30.84
C ARG A 496 -6.87 -1.14 -30.35
N VAL A 497 -6.65 -0.23 -31.30
CA VAL A 497 -6.52 1.20 -31.00
C VAL A 497 -7.81 1.72 -30.38
N GLY A 498 -7.68 2.47 -29.30
CA GLY A 498 -8.80 2.96 -28.49
C GLY A 498 -9.11 2.11 -27.26
N ASP A 499 -8.59 0.87 -27.19
CA ASP A 499 -8.70 0.04 -25.98
C ASP A 499 -7.93 0.66 -24.82
N TYR A 500 -8.32 0.29 -23.60
CA TYR A 500 -7.64 0.68 -22.38
C TYR A 500 -6.92 -0.52 -21.78
N LEU A 501 -5.66 -0.31 -21.39
CA LEU A 501 -4.87 -1.22 -20.58
C LEU A 501 -4.63 -0.58 -19.21
N THR A 502 -4.31 -1.38 -18.20
CA THR A 502 -4.03 -0.84 -16.86
C THR A 502 -2.55 -0.97 -16.54
N LEU A 503 -1.85 0.17 -16.43
CA LEU A 503 -0.49 0.24 -15.91
C LEU A 503 -0.50 0.03 -14.41
N LEU A 504 0.31 -0.89 -13.91
CA LEU A 504 0.40 -1.10 -12.48
C LEU A 504 1.17 0.00 -11.78
N GLY A 505 2.14 0.66 -12.43
CA GLY A 505 3.02 1.67 -11.84
C GLY A 505 3.65 2.57 -12.92
N PRO A 506 4.41 3.62 -12.55
CA PRO A 506 5.26 4.35 -13.51
C PRO A 506 6.29 3.40 -14.16
N PRO A 507 6.92 3.81 -15.28
CA PRO A 507 8.07 3.08 -15.81
C PRO A 507 9.13 2.86 -14.74
N VAL A 508 9.74 1.67 -14.76
CA VAL A 508 10.76 1.27 -13.79
C VAL A 508 12.11 1.18 -14.51
N SER A 509 13.07 1.99 -14.07
CA SER A 509 14.47 1.99 -14.52
C SER A 509 15.36 1.15 -13.57
N THR A 510 15.01 -0.12 -13.34
CA THR A 510 15.81 -1.05 -12.50
C THR A 510 15.99 -2.39 -13.23
N GLY A 511 16.91 -3.25 -12.80
CA GLY A 511 17.16 -4.55 -13.45
C GLY A 511 18.48 -4.66 -14.21
N GLY A 512 19.34 -3.64 -14.16
CA GLY A 512 20.69 -3.64 -14.74
C GLY A 512 20.74 -3.18 -16.19
N LEU A 513 19.69 -3.39 -17.00
CA LEU A 513 19.67 -2.90 -18.39
C LEU A 513 19.25 -1.44 -18.55
N ALA A 514 18.61 -0.85 -17.54
CA ALA A 514 18.25 0.56 -17.56
C ALA A 514 19.47 1.43 -17.25
N THR A 515 19.82 2.35 -18.16
CA THR A 515 20.96 3.26 -17.96
C THR A 515 20.65 4.70 -18.44
N PRO A 516 20.76 5.72 -17.57
CA PRO A 516 20.57 7.12 -17.95
C PRO A 516 21.60 7.60 -18.99
N GLU A 517 22.82 7.10 -18.89
CA GLU A 517 23.92 7.37 -19.82
C GLU A 517 24.36 6.06 -20.48
N VAL A 518 24.04 5.91 -21.76
CA VAL A 518 24.51 4.75 -22.53
C VAL A 518 25.99 4.97 -22.89
N PRO A 519 26.92 4.09 -22.49
CA PRO A 519 28.33 4.26 -22.78
C PRO A 519 28.60 4.30 -24.28
N ALA A 520 29.51 5.19 -24.70
CA ALA A 520 29.91 5.28 -26.10
C ALA A 520 30.51 3.96 -26.62
N ARG A 521 31.21 3.21 -25.77
CA ARG A 521 31.90 1.97 -26.10
C ARG A 521 31.20 0.76 -25.50
N ALA A 522 30.15 0.29 -26.17
CA ALA A 522 29.22 -0.72 -25.65
C ALA A 522 29.09 -1.96 -26.56
N LEU A 523 28.83 -3.11 -25.95
CA LEU A 523 28.46 -4.37 -26.60
C LEU A 523 27.01 -4.70 -26.22
N PHE A 524 26.11 -4.63 -27.18
CA PHE A 524 24.72 -5.03 -27.02
C PHE A 524 24.51 -6.45 -27.52
N VAL A 525 23.88 -7.30 -26.72
CA VAL A 525 23.51 -8.65 -27.14
C VAL A 525 22.01 -8.89 -26.93
N ALA A 526 21.29 -9.13 -28.02
CA ALA A 526 19.85 -9.34 -27.99
C ALA A 526 19.50 -10.77 -28.46
N GLY A 527 18.51 -11.38 -27.80
CA GLY A 527 17.93 -12.66 -28.21
C GLY A 527 16.42 -12.54 -28.46
N GLY A 528 15.98 -12.65 -29.71
CA GLY A 528 14.56 -12.59 -30.07
C GLY A 528 13.87 -11.30 -29.60
N VAL A 529 12.90 -11.41 -28.67
CA VAL A 529 12.20 -10.23 -28.13
C VAL A 529 13.05 -9.40 -27.17
N GLY A 530 14.18 -9.93 -26.67
CA GLY A 530 15.13 -9.18 -25.85
C GLY A 530 15.77 -7.96 -26.56
N ILE A 531 15.48 -7.76 -27.84
CA ILE A 531 15.83 -6.50 -28.52
C ILE A 531 15.10 -5.28 -27.94
N THR A 532 13.97 -5.43 -27.24
CA THR A 532 13.13 -4.30 -26.79
C THR A 532 13.82 -3.33 -25.82
N PRO A 533 14.51 -3.75 -24.74
CA PRO A 533 15.29 -2.81 -23.95
C PRO A 533 16.53 -2.32 -24.71
N ILE A 534 17.12 -3.13 -25.60
CA ILE A 534 18.35 -2.81 -26.32
C ILE A 534 18.12 -1.73 -27.40
N ILE A 535 17.00 -1.78 -28.12
CA ILE A 535 16.67 -0.79 -29.16
C ILE A 535 16.48 0.60 -28.56
N SER A 536 15.92 0.72 -27.34
CA SER A 536 15.84 2.01 -26.64
C SER A 536 17.22 2.62 -26.38
N GLN A 537 18.23 1.80 -26.02
CA GLN A 537 19.60 2.24 -25.76
C GLN A 537 20.31 2.67 -27.05
N LEU A 538 20.11 1.92 -28.14
CA LEU A 538 20.63 2.28 -29.46
C LEU A 538 19.99 3.58 -29.99
N ARG A 539 18.69 3.77 -29.80
CA ARG A 539 17.99 5.03 -30.12
C ARG A 539 18.58 6.21 -29.34
N ARG A 540 18.82 6.05 -28.03
CA ARG A 540 19.49 7.06 -27.20
C ARG A 540 20.87 7.42 -27.75
N LEU A 541 21.70 6.41 -28.02
CA LEU A 541 23.04 6.62 -28.62
C LEU A 541 22.96 7.36 -29.95
N ALA A 542 22.00 7.02 -30.80
CA ALA A 542 21.79 7.66 -32.09
C ALA A 542 21.51 9.17 -31.95
N ARG A 543 20.76 9.59 -30.92
CA ARG A 543 20.39 10.99 -30.68
C ARG A 543 21.49 11.83 -30.00
N CYS A 544 22.34 11.27 -29.15
CA CYS A 544 23.27 12.03 -28.29
C CYS A 544 24.45 12.72 -29.00
N GLY A 545 24.58 12.66 -30.33
CA GLY A 545 25.51 13.50 -31.12
C GLY A 545 27.04 13.38 -30.84
N GLY A 546 27.47 12.51 -29.92
CA GLY A 546 28.88 12.28 -29.57
C GLY A 546 29.53 11.09 -30.30
N PRO A 547 30.85 10.86 -30.11
CA PRO A 547 31.55 9.71 -30.66
C PRO A 547 30.97 8.40 -30.11
N ARG A 548 30.83 7.38 -30.97
CA ARG A 548 30.20 6.09 -30.69
C ARG A 548 31.12 4.96 -31.15
N ASP A 549 31.14 3.88 -30.39
CA ASP A 549 31.79 2.60 -30.70
C ASP A 549 30.90 1.50 -30.10
N ALA A 550 29.70 1.34 -30.66
CA ALA A 550 28.72 0.36 -30.22
C ALA A 550 28.68 -0.84 -31.17
N VAL A 551 28.58 -2.05 -30.64
CA VAL A 551 28.35 -3.26 -31.43
C VAL A 551 27.08 -3.96 -30.95
N LEU A 552 26.15 -4.26 -31.87
CA LEU A 552 24.97 -5.08 -31.62
C LEU A 552 25.17 -6.49 -32.22
N LEU A 553 25.06 -7.51 -31.37
CA LEU A 553 24.92 -8.91 -31.77
C LEU A 553 23.47 -9.35 -31.52
N TYR A 554 22.68 -9.52 -32.59
CA TYR A 554 21.26 -9.85 -32.49
C TYR A 554 20.96 -11.27 -33.00
N PHE A 555 20.63 -12.18 -32.08
CA PHE A 555 20.37 -13.59 -32.37
C PHE A 555 18.87 -13.91 -32.46
N ASN A 556 18.48 -14.57 -33.54
CA ASN A 556 17.10 -14.95 -33.85
C ASN A 556 17.01 -16.42 -34.34
N HIS A 557 15.87 -17.06 -34.11
CA HIS A 557 15.64 -18.43 -34.57
C HIS A 557 15.35 -18.50 -36.08
N ASP A 558 14.69 -17.49 -36.62
CA ASP A 558 14.29 -17.39 -38.03
C ASP A 558 14.41 -15.94 -38.52
N ASN A 559 14.07 -15.71 -39.78
CA ASN A 559 14.22 -14.41 -40.45
C ASN A 559 13.11 -13.39 -40.09
N ARG A 560 12.29 -13.64 -39.06
CA ARG A 560 11.24 -12.71 -38.61
C ARG A 560 11.83 -11.80 -37.54
N ILE A 561 12.61 -10.82 -38.02
CA ILE A 561 13.39 -9.89 -37.19
C ILE A 561 12.51 -8.74 -36.71
N LEU A 562 12.55 -8.45 -35.41
CA LEU A 562 11.85 -7.28 -34.85
C LEU A 562 12.68 -6.03 -35.12
N PHE A 563 12.02 -4.92 -35.51
CA PHE A 563 12.66 -3.65 -35.84
C PHE A 563 13.70 -3.73 -36.98
N GLU A 564 13.56 -4.66 -37.91
CA GLU A 564 14.55 -4.95 -38.96
C GLU A 564 15.03 -3.71 -39.73
N HIS A 565 14.09 -2.90 -40.25
CA HIS A 565 14.41 -1.69 -41.00
C HIS A 565 15.22 -0.69 -40.16
N GLU A 566 14.77 -0.46 -38.94
CA GLU A 566 15.39 0.50 -38.03
C GLU A 566 16.76 0.03 -37.55
N ILE A 567 16.92 -1.27 -37.30
CA ILE A 567 18.22 -1.87 -36.97
C ILE A 567 19.21 -1.70 -38.12
N ALA A 568 18.75 -1.81 -39.38
CA ALA A 568 19.59 -1.53 -40.54
C ALA A 568 20.00 -0.06 -40.61
N GLU A 569 19.06 0.88 -40.41
CA GLU A 569 19.34 2.32 -40.37
C GLU A 569 20.33 2.69 -39.25
N LEU A 570 20.18 2.09 -38.06
CA LEU A 570 21.12 2.28 -36.95
C LEU A 570 22.53 1.79 -37.31
N GLY A 571 22.65 0.72 -38.10
CA GLY A 571 23.93 0.19 -38.57
C GLY A 571 24.59 1.02 -39.68
N GLU A 572 23.88 1.97 -40.30
CA GLU A 572 24.44 2.94 -41.24
C GLU A 572 25.07 4.15 -40.53
N LEU A 573 24.79 4.32 -39.22
CA LEU A 573 25.35 5.41 -38.43
C LEU A 573 26.83 5.14 -38.09
N GLU A 574 27.65 6.17 -38.22
CA GLU A 574 29.06 6.11 -37.84
C GLU A 574 29.19 5.69 -36.36
N GLY A 575 30.01 4.66 -36.11
CA GLY A 575 30.28 4.16 -34.76
C GLY A 575 29.25 3.18 -34.20
N ILE A 576 28.28 2.70 -34.99
CA ILE A 576 27.38 1.60 -34.60
C ILE A 576 27.53 0.45 -35.60
N THR A 577 27.99 -0.71 -35.12
CA THR A 577 28.13 -1.92 -35.93
C THR A 577 27.05 -2.92 -35.56
N VAL A 578 26.34 -3.47 -36.55
CA VAL A 578 25.22 -4.40 -36.33
C VAL A 578 25.49 -5.75 -36.99
N HIS A 579 25.32 -6.82 -36.23
CA HIS A 579 25.35 -8.19 -36.71
C HIS A 579 24.06 -8.92 -36.34
N VAL A 580 23.27 -9.31 -37.33
CA VAL A 580 22.04 -10.09 -37.15
C VAL A 580 22.29 -11.54 -37.55
N PHE A 581 21.93 -12.47 -36.68
CA PHE A 581 22.08 -13.92 -36.88
C PHE A 581 20.73 -14.61 -36.87
N THR A 582 20.50 -15.50 -37.84
CA THR A 582 19.31 -16.34 -37.91
C THR A 582 19.70 -17.81 -37.93
N GLY A 583 19.10 -18.61 -37.04
CA GLY A 583 19.37 -20.05 -36.92
C GLY A 583 20.80 -20.40 -36.45
N ARG A 584 21.61 -19.42 -36.08
CA ARG A 584 23.01 -19.59 -35.65
C ARG A 584 23.13 -19.31 -34.15
N ARG A 585 23.78 -20.24 -33.43
CA ARG A 585 24.09 -20.08 -32.01
C ARG A 585 25.35 -19.24 -31.81
N PRO A 586 25.49 -18.51 -30.69
CA PRO A 586 26.74 -17.86 -30.36
C PRO A 586 27.84 -18.91 -30.12
N THR A 587 29.09 -18.56 -30.45
CA THR A 587 30.28 -19.34 -30.08
C THR A 587 31.40 -18.38 -29.68
N PRO A 588 32.37 -18.82 -28.86
CA PRO A 588 33.55 -18.01 -28.52
C PRO A 588 34.25 -17.45 -29.76
N ASP A 589 34.53 -18.31 -30.76
CA ASP A 589 35.18 -17.91 -32.01
C ASP A 589 34.40 -16.85 -32.80
N LEU A 590 33.06 -16.94 -32.77
CA LEU A 590 32.21 -15.97 -33.44
C LEU A 590 32.31 -14.60 -32.76
N ILE A 591 32.25 -14.57 -31.43
CA ILE A 591 32.33 -13.31 -30.68
C ILE A 591 33.73 -12.71 -30.80
N ALA A 592 34.78 -13.51 -30.60
CA ALA A 592 36.17 -13.07 -30.75
C ALA A 592 36.49 -12.53 -32.16
N GLY A 593 35.91 -13.13 -33.20
CA GLY A 593 36.11 -12.70 -34.58
C GLY A 593 35.39 -11.39 -34.94
N LEU A 594 34.28 -11.07 -34.29
CA LEU A 594 33.49 -9.87 -34.58
C LEU A 594 33.80 -8.72 -33.62
N VAL A 595 34.06 -9.03 -32.36
CA VAL A 595 34.31 -8.08 -31.27
C VAL A 595 35.53 -8.57 -30.47
N PRO A 596 36.74 -8.44 -31.03
CA PRO A 596 37.96 -8.93 -30.39
C PRO A 596 38.26 -8.24 -29.05
N ASP A 597 37.70 -7.05 -28.84
CA ASP A 597 37.80 -6.24 -27.62
C ASP A 597 36.54 -6.38 -26.73
N ALA A 598 35.77 -7.46 -26.86
CA ALA A 598 34.50 -7.64 -26.13
C ALA A 598 34.64 -7.50 -24.60
N ALA A 599 35.74 -7.99 -24.02
CA ALA A 599 36.00 -7.89 -22.59
C ALA A 599 36.29 -6.45 -22.10
N ASP A 600 36.68 -5.56 -23.01
CA ASP A 600 36.97 -4.15 -22.70
C ASP A 600 35.73 -3.26 -22.81
N ARG A 601 34.60 -3.78 -23.28
CA ARG A 601 33.35 -3.02 -23.54
C ARG A 601 32.37 -3.13 -22.38
N GLU A 602 31.49 -2.12 -22.25
CA GLU A 602 30.32 -2.26 -21.37
C GLU A 602 29.29 -3.15 -22.07
N THR A 603 28.87 -4.25 -21.43
CA THR A 603 28.02 -5.24 -22.08
C THR A 603 26.59 -5.19 -21.55
N PHE A 604 25.60 -5.06 -22.44
CA PHE A 604 24.17 -5.10 -22.15
C PHE A 604 23.53 -6.27 -22.88
N ALA A 605 23.06 -7.27 -22.13
CA ALA A 605 22.54 -8.52 -22.67
C ALA A 605 21.09 -8.79 -22.24
N CYS A 606 20.16 -8.89 -23.20
CA CYS A 606 18.78 -9.33 -22.95
C CYS A 606 18.44 -10.50 -23.87
N ALA A 607 18.37 -11.70 -23.30
CA ALA A 607 18.28 -12.94 -24.06
C ALA A 607 17.75 -14.10 -23.22
N PRO A 608 17.39 -15.25 -23.82
CA PRO A 608 17.08 -16.47 -23.07
C PRO A 608 18.22 -16.87 -22.12
N GLY A 609 17.88 -17.46 -20.96
CA GLY A 609 18.83 -17.76 -19.87
C GLY A 609 20.13 -18.45 -20.34
N GLY A 610 20.03 -19.49 -21.17
CA GLY A 610 21.22 -20.18 -21.68
C GLY A 610 22.16 -19.33 -22.54
N LEU A 611 21.65 -18.30 -23.23
CA LEU A 611 22.48 -17.35 -23.97
C LEU A 611 23.17 -16.36 -23.01
N VAL A 612 22.45 -15.88 -21.99
CA VAL A 612 22.99 -14.99 -20.96
C VAL A 612 24.10 -15.68 -20.16
N GLU A 613 23.87 -16.92 -19.72
CA GLU A 613 24.85 -17.72 -18.98
C GLU A 613 26.11 -17.99 -19.80
N PHE A 614 25.95 -18.36 -21.07
CA PHE A 614 27.07 -18.53 -21.99
C PHE A 614 27.90 -17.26 -22.14
N LEU A 615 27.26 -16.10 -22.37
CA LEU A 615 27.95 -14.82 -22.53
C LEU A 615 28.69 -14.41 -21.26
N ARG A 616 28.03 -14.57 -20.11
CA ARG A 616 28.62 -14.25 -18.80
C ARG A 616 29.87 -15.07 -18.55
N GLY A 617 29.83 -16.39 -18.81
CA GLY A 617 30.99 -17.27 -18.68
C GLY A 617 32.12 -16.87 -19.62
N TYR A 618 31.82 -16.73 -20.91
CA TYR A 618 32.81 -16.38 -21.93
C TYR A 618 33.51 -15.03 -21.66
N LEU A 619 32.77 -13.99 -21.28
CA LEU A 619 33.33 -12.67 -21.04
C LEU A 619 34.12 -12.61 -19.73
N ALA A 620 33.65 -13.31 -18.68
CA ALA A 620 34.41 -13.45 -17.44
C ALA A 620 35.75 -14.18 -17.69
N ASP A 621 35.74 -15.27 -18.45
CA ASP A 621 36.95 -16.01 -18.84
C ASP A 621 37.89 -15.15 -19.71
N SER A 622 37.33 -14.19 -20.44
CA SER A 622 38.07 -13.22 -21.27
C SER A 622 38.53 -11.99 -20.47
N GLY A 623 38.24 -11.90 -19.17
CA GLY A 623 38.72 -10.85 -18.27
C GLY A 623 37.77 -9.67 -18.04
N GLN A 624 36.51 -9.74 -18.47
CA GLN A 624 35.53 -8.68 -18.19
C GLN A 624 35.13 -8.68 -16.70
N GLU A 625 35.14 -7.50 -16.08
CA GLU A 625 34.64 -7.31 -14.70
C GLU A 625 33.12 -7.50 -14.62
N SER A 626 32.63 -8.09 -13.52
CA SER A 626 31.23 -8.50 -13.40
C SER A 626 30.22 -7.36 -13.35
N ASP A 627 30.65 -6.18 -12.92
CA ASP A 627 29.86 -4.94 -12.85
C ASP A 627 29.68 -4.27 -14.22
N ARG A 628 30.47 -4.68 -15.23
CA ARG A 628 30.37 -4.23 -16.62
C ARG A 628 29.48 -5.12 -17.49
N PHE A 629 28.82 -6.11 -16.89
CA PHE A 629 27.92 -7.04 -17.55
C PHE A 629 26.50 -6.90 -17.00
N HIS A 630 25.65 -6.23 -17.76
CA HIS A 630 24.28 -5.89 -17.43
C HIS A 630 23.31 -6.84 -18.13
N THR A 631 22.35 -7.43 -17.41
CA THR A 631 21.43 -8.38 -18.04
C THR A 631 20.06 -8.49 -17.40
N GLU A 632 19.08 -8.85 -18.24
CA GLU A 632 17.74 -9.30 -17.85
C GLU A 632 17.35 -10.57 -18.62
N SER A 633 16.50 -11.41 -18.01
CA SER A 633 15.91 -12.60 -18.62
C SER A 633 14.40 -12.64 -18.36
N PHE A 634 13.62 -12.89 -19.40
CA PHE A 634 12.15 -12.88 -19.33
C PHE A 634 11.53 -14.27 -18.98
N ALA A 635 12.28 -15.16 -18.32
CA ALA A 635 11.84 -16.53 -17.95
C ALA A 635 11.70 -16.72 -16.41
N HIS A 636 10.74 -17.55 -15.96
CA HIS A 636 10.48 -17.86 -14.54
C HIS A 636 11.46 -18.91 -13.94
N PRO A 637 11.79 -18.85 -12.64
CA PRO A 637 12.45 -19.95 -11.94
C PRO A 637 11.48 -21.08 -11.58
N GLU A 638 11.86 -22.35 -11.78
CA GLU A 638 11.04 -23.55 -11.50
C GLU A 638 11.30 -24.14 -10.09
N ILE A 639 10.23 -24.62 -9.42
CA ILE A 639 10.36 -25.47 -8.21
C ILE A 639 10.83 -26.86 -8.65
N VAL A 640 11.97 -27.31 -8.13
CA VAL A 640 12.49 -28.66 -8.39
C VAL A 640 11.63 -29.68 -7.65
N ARG A 641 10.76 -30.37 -8.39
CA ARG A 641 9.90 -31.43 -7.84
C ARG A 641 10.60 -32.79 -7.93
N PRO A 642 10.72 -33.56 -6.84
CA PRO A 642 11.29 -34.90 -6.89
C PRO A 642 10.40 -35.85 -7.69
N ALA A 643 10.99 -36.88 -8.29
CA ALA A 643 10.22 -37.97 -8.89
C ALA A 643 9.44 -38.75 -7.80
N ASP A 644 8.26 -39.27 -8.14
CA ASP A 644 7.50 -40.11 -7.21
C ASP A 644 8.26 -41.43 -6.96
N ASP A 645 8.69 -41.63 -5.72
CA ASP A 645 9.42 -42.81 -5.25
C ASP A 645 8.53 -43.81 -4.50
N GLY A 646 7.21 -43.55 -4.46
CA GLY A 646 6.23 -44.37 -3.74
C GLY A 646 6.06 -44.00 -2.25
N SER A 647 6.84 -43.06 -1.72
CA SER A 647 6.70 -42.58 -0.35
C SER A 647 5.40 -41.78 -0.17
N ARG A 648 4.72 -41.96 0.97
CA ARG A 648 3.48 -41.26 1.31
C ARG A 648 3.55 -40.66 2.70
N TYR A 649 3.00 -39.46 2.85
CA TYR A 649 3.05 -38.67 4.08
C TYR A 649 1.65 -38.19 4.46
N VAL A 650 1.31 -38.27 5.74
CA VAL A 650 0.06 -37.74 6.28
C VAL A 650 0.28 -36.30 6.74
N VAL A 651 -0.47 -35.37 6.16
CA VAL A 651 -0.55 -33.98 6.58
C VAL A 651 -1.82 -33.77 7.39
N THR A 652 -1.68 -33.42 8.66
CA THR A 652 -2.78 -33.18 9.61
C THR A 652 -2.95 -31.70 9.89
N PHE A 653 -4.18 -31.22 9.88
CA PHE A 653 -4.56 -29.83 10.15
C PHE A 653 -5.32 -29.78 11.49
N ALA A 654 -4.65 -29.32 12.53
CA ALA A 654 -5.04 -29.53 13.92
C ALA A 654 -6.33 -28.80 14.33
N ARG A 655 -6.55 -27.56 13.87
CA ARG A 655 -7.72 -26.75 14.25
C ARG A 655 -8.98 -27.25 13.55
N THR A 656 -8.85 -27.64 12.29
CA THR A 656 -9.96 -28.17 11.48
C THR A 656 -10.20 -29.67 11.68
N ARG A 657 -9.28 -30.38 12.34
CA ARG A 657 -9.29 -31.84 12.57
C ARG A 657 -9.41 -32.64 11.26
N ARG A 658 -8.78 -32.15 10.20
CA ARG A 658 -8.71 -32.81 8.88
C ARG A 658 -7.32 -33.39 8.65
N ALA A 659 -7.22 -34.40 7.79
CA ALA A 659 -5.95 -34.96 7.36
C ALA A 659 -6.03 -35.47 5.92
N ILE A 660 -4.90 -35.49 5.23
CA ILE A 660 -4.76 -36.05 3.87
C ILE A 660 -3.41 -36.72 3.70
N GLU A 661 -3.39 -37.80 2.92
CA GLU A 661 -2.16 -38.46 2.48
C GLU A 661 -1.70 -37.87 1.14
N VAL A 662 -0.41 -37.53 1.03
CA VAL A 662 0.20 -36.94 -0.18
C VAL A 662 1.57 -37.57 -0.48
N ASP A 663 2.03 -37.41 -1.72
CA ASP A 663 3.39 -37.76 -2.15
C ASP A 663 4.42 -36.67 -1.75
N GLY A 664 5.71 -36.95 -1.98
CA GLY A 664 6.80 -36.03 -1.70
C GLY A 664 6.95 -34.85 -2.68
N ALA A 665 6.12 -34.77 -3.72
CA ALA A 665 6.15 -33.74 -4.76
C ALA A 665 4.97 -32.75 -4.66
N THR A 666 3.98 -33.05 -3.81
CA THR A 666 2.83 -32.20 -3.50
C THR A 666 3.20 -31.19 -2.42
N THR A 667 2.91 -29.91 -2.65
CA THR A 667 3.15 -28.86 -1.65
C THR A 667 2.12 -28.92 -0.52
N LEU A 668 2.48 -28.41 0.67
CA LEU A 668 1.56 -28.38 1.82
C LEU A 668 0.30 -27.53 1.53
N LEU A 669 0.41 -26.52 0.66
CA LEU A 669 -0.72 -25.73 0.18
C LEU A 669 -1.65 -26.55 -0.72
N GLU A 670 -1.08 -27.31 -1.66
CA GLU A 670 -1.85 -28.23 -2.52
C GLU A 670 -2.61 -29.25 -1.64
N ALA A 671 -1.96 -29.76 -0.58
CA ALA A 671 -2.58 -30.66 0.39
C ALA A 671 -3.77 -29.99 1.13
N ALA A 672 -3.61 -28.77 1.64
CA ALA A 672 -4.68 -28.02 2.33
C ALA A 672 -5.89 -27.75 1.43
N ASN A 673 -5.64 -27.34 0.18
CA ASN A 673 -6.68 -27.05 -0.80
C ASN A 673 -7.50 -28.31 -1.14
N ARG A 674 -6.86 -29.48 -1.26
CA ARG A 674 -7.55 -30.74 -1.55
C ARG A 674 -8.55 -31.15 -0.46
N VAL A 675 -8.30 -30.77 0.80
CA VAL A 675 -9.24 -30.99 1.91
C VAL A 675 -10.13 -29.78 2.21
N GLY A 676 -10.19 -28.78 1.31
CA GLY A 676 -11.06 -27.63 1.44
C GLY A 676 -10.70 -26.67 2.58
N ILE A 677 -9.44 -26.66 3.03
CA ILE A 677 -8.91 -25.66 3.95
C ILE A 677 -8.35 -24.53 3.11
N ARG A 678 -8.94 -23.34 3.24
CA ARG A 678 -8.44 -22.14 2.57
C ARG A 678 -7.28 -21.58 3.38
N VAL A 679 -6.08 -21.68 2.83
CA VAL A 679 -4.90 -21.02 3.38
C VAL A 679 -4.70 -19.71 2.61
N PRO A 680 -4.56 -18.55 3.29
CA PRO A 680 -4.21 -17.30 2.63
C PRO A 680 -2.95 -17.52 1.78
N THR A 681 -3.02 -17.21 0.48
CA THR A 681 -1.97 -17.58 -0.47
C THR A 681 -1.65 -16.43 -1.38
N GLY A 682 -0.37 -16.35 -1.72
CA GLY A 682 0.19 -15.27 -2.46
C GLY A 682 1.10 -15.68 -3.64
N CYS A 683 2.40 -15.45 -3.48
CA CYS A 683 3.48 -15.74 -4.44
C CYS A 683 3.50 -17.17 -5.02
N ARG A 684 3.01 -18.14 -4.23
CA ARG A 684 3.16 -19.59 -4.48
C ARG A 684 4.61 -20.07 -4.65
N SER A 685 5.55 -19.33 -4.09
CA SER A 685 7.00 -19.60 -4.14
C SER A 685 7.70 -19.40 -2.78
N GLY A 686 6.93 -19.27 -1.68
CA GLY A 686 7.45 -19.10 -0.32
C GLY A 686 7.83 -17.68 0.09
N LEU A 687 7.81 -16.73 -0.86
CA LEU A 687 8.31 -15.36 -0.67
C LEU A 687 7.35 -14.48 0.15
N CYS A 688 6.06 -14.47 -0.19
CA CYS A 688 5.04 -13.60 0.41
C CYS A 688 4.75 -13.84 1.90
N ARG A 689 5.08 -15.03 2.40
CA ARG A 689 4.68 -15.54 3.72
C ARG A 689 3.18 -15.47 4.08
N ALA A 690 2.30 -15.08 3.16
CA ALA A 690 0.85 -15.07 3.34
C ALA A 690 0.31 -16.45 3.77
N CYS A 691 0.95 -17.51 3.27
CA CYS A 691 0.61 -18.88 3.62
C CYS A 691 1.38 -19.43 4.83
N VAL A 692 1.92 -18.56 5.69
CA VAL A 692 2.64 -19.01 6.88
C VAL A 692 1.68 -19.64 7.88
N THR A 693 2.05 -20.83 8.34
CA THR A 693 1.39 -21.51 9.45
C THR A 693 2.43 -22.08 10.41
N THR A 694 2.02 -22.31 11.65
CA THR A 694 2.83 -22.99 12.64
C THR A 694 2.84 -24.49 12.35
N LYS A 695 4.02 -25.05 12.10
CA LYS A 695 4.27 -26.49 12.05
C LYS A 695 4.43 -26.99 13.49
N LEU A 696 3.40 -27.66 14.00
CA LEU A 696 3.39 -28.22 15.35
C LEU A 696 4.35 -29.41 15.47
N SER A 697 4.48 -30.22 14.39
CA SER A 697 5.44 -31.32 14.30
C SER A 697 5.67 -31.76 12.85
N GLY A 698 6.73 -32.56 12.62
CA GLY A 698 7.10 -33.10 11.31
C GLY A 698 8.26 -32.36 10.63
N GLN A 699 8.67 -32.84 9.45
CA GLN A 699 9.84 -32.36 8.72
C GLN A 699 9.52 -32.04 7.25
N THR A 700 10.01 -30.89 6.77
CA THR A 700 9.91 -30.48 5.35
C THR A 700 11.25 -30.61 4.62
N GLU A 701 11.23 -30.58 3.28
CA GLU A 701 12.44 -30.58 2.47
C GLU A 701 13.39 -29.41 2.84
N GLY A 702 14.69 -29.72 2.96
CA GLY A 702 15.72 -28.76 3.35
C GLY A 702 16.00 -28.66 4.86
N GLU A 703 15.14 -29.22 5.71
CA GLU A 703 15.35 -29.24 7.16
C GLU A 703 16.32 -30.37 7.58
N ARG A 704 17.29 -30.05 8.45
CA ARG A 704 18.21 -31.05 9.03
C ARG A 704 17.59 -31.86 10.18
N ALA A 705 16.64 -31.27 10.91
CA ALA A 705 15.91 -31.89 12.02
C ALA A 705 14.52 -31.24 12.17
N ALA A 706 13.57 -31.96 12.78
CA ALA A 706 12.22 -31.45 13.02
C ALA A 706 12.20 -30.44 14.18
N THR A 707 11.75 -29.22 13.90
CA THR A 707 11.57 -28.15 14.90
C THR A 707 10.08 -27.94 15.15
N ALA A 708 9.62 -28.26 16.36
CA ALA A 708 8.23 -28.05 16.76
C ALA A 708 7.96 -26.57 17.04
N GLY A 709 6.80 -26.06 16.60
CA GLY A 709 6.41 -24.66 16.76
C GLY A 709 7.03 -23.71 15.73
N GLU A 710 7.75 -24.23 14.74
CA GLU A 710 8.36 -23.44 13.67
C GLU A 710 7.31 -22.90 12.70
N ARG A 711 7.42 -21.62 12.32
CA ARG A 711 6.53 -21.00 11.32
C ARG A 711 7.08 -21.20 9.90
N ILE A 712 6.36 -21.98 9.09
CA ILE A 712 6.74 -22.34 7.72
C ILE A 712 5.72 -21.80 6.70
N THR A 713 6.15 -21.59 5.46
CA THR A 713 5.26 -21.34 4.32
C THR A 713 4.76 -22.67 3.74
N VAL A 714 3.48 -22.76 3.40
CA VAL A 714 2.93 -24.03 2.85
C VAL A 714 3.02 -24.13 1.33
N CYS A 715 3.24 -23.03 0.60
CA CYS A 715 3.12 -22.99 -0.86
C CYS A 715 4.34 -23.49 -1.65
N ASP A 716 5.50 -23.58 -0.99
CA ASP A 716 6.80 -23.98 -1.54
C ASP A 716 7.43 -25.17 -0.80
N ARG A 717 6.89 -25.55 0.36
CA ARG A 717 7.43 -26.65 1.17
C ARG A 717 6.83 -27.98 0.79
N LEU A 718 7.71 -28.97 0.67
CA LEU A 718 7.39 -30.37 0.38
C LEU A 718 7.57 -31.23 1.65
N PRO A 719 6.69 -32.21 1.91
CA PRO A 719 6.79 -33.07 3.09
C PRO A 719 7.92 -34.10 2.97
N ARG A 720 8.57 -34.41 4.10
CA ARG A 720 9.55 -35.51 4.24
C ARG A 720 9.25 -36.47 5.39
N SER A 721 8.25 -36.15 6.21
CA SER A 721 7.64 -37.03 7.21
C SER A 721 6.17 -36.65 7.41
N ASN A 722 5.48 -37.32 8.35
CA ASN A 722 4.14 -36.89 8.74
C ASN A 722 4.21 -35.51 9.41
N ILE A 723 3.33 -34.59 8.98
CA ILE A 723 3.35 -33.19 9.41
C ILE A 723 2.04 -32.85 10.10
N VAL A 724 2.13 -32.06 11.18
CA VAL A 724 0.98 -31.44 11.84
C VAL A 724 1.09 -29.93 11.72
N LEU A 725 0.10 -29.30 11.10
CA LEU A 725 -0.02 -27.85 10.92
C LEU A 725 -1.13 -27.31 11.82
N ASP A 726 -0.93 -26.10 12.34
CA ASP A 726 -1.92 -25.37 13.15
C ASP A 726 -2.98 -24.68 12.27
N LEU A 727 -3.72 -25.48 11.49
CA LEU A 727 -4.73 -25.04 10.52
C LEU A 727 -6.08 -25.75 10.66
#